data_AF-A0A6I0F2P9-F1
#
_entry.id   AF-A0A6I0F2P9-F1
#
_cell.length_a   1.000
_cell.length_b   1.000
_cell.length_c   1.000
_cell.angle_alpha   90.00
_cell.angle_beta   90.00
_cell.angle_gamma   90.00
#
_symmetry.space_group_name_H-M   'P 1'
#
loop_
_entity.id
_entity.type
_entity.pdbx_description
1 polymer ?
#
loop_
_entity_poly.entity_id
_entity_poly.type
_entity_poly.pdbx_seq_one_letter_code
_entity_poly.pdbx_strand_id
1 'polypeptide(L)'
;MKKTRVACYCRVSSKEEELLNSLENQVQYYTRYIEERSDWRMAGLYIDKGISGKGKKKRTGFLRMLRHCAEGRIDLIITKSVSRFARNTQDFLEVVNDLKEKGIDIYFEKENIHTLSSNSSFLLSTLAAVAQEELRNISENEIWSKEKRAAQGKPAFIRILGYNVERNRQESKITINEEEAAIVREIFALAHAGVSLTNISRVMMERGYQTARGSNEWAYATVKIIVTNYRYTGNVLFRRFFKPNYLSDYKKRNTGERTQYLIENHHPPIISQQMFDEVQKRIVKQKSKAPEREAPRPLAGRIFCGLCHCRCYRTNDKKSQSWICKQIKSHPEKCDAIPIREHEIKEIMQRAMRERYDFSDPDKMKRELKRTNDANFEYHRLSLFYELEAARERERYGPPNDSATKEKRRLEHEILKKEVFWEQVEEDKKYRDQALTSLEKALTDEDLTFEFMRAFILRIEVYPSFDFLITWFDGTESKLKESKYCGKGRKRKPSEDMKMLISANAEAMKPEGIDNNDPLSIKAVPINNHSNNNHTINTEVTPIEEHSRPKSIEILNEPQSSKSKKRVCCYVRVSSGEEDQLASYRFQIAYYTHTIHKNPQYEFAGVYADEAITGTSTEKRTNFNKMIADCVAGKIDLIITKSISRFSRNTLDALEHIRMLKGLPKPVHILFEKENINTEDEKSEIMLTILSTLAQEEARNISENVKWGFRKLAERGIVTVPAYLFYGFDSDENGNWIINEEQAKVIRRIVDEYLKGQSYRDIAKGLTEDGILSPGGKKAWNVTTIKDILRSEKNVGHVTFQKTFVTDYLSSKRKRNEGELPQYIIENHHTPIIEQEVYEAVQQEMERRRNHEKKETRHKSEFSNILYCAHCGSLMWHYLSSPKMIDGKRKKYHYWRCAAASGDVFTIKCEVRSYREEILKQTFMIMLKEMKENPQLSLEAKGAIKEIQLNEEEQKQMDKLQNDQKENYDALYRIVEELGDIDTQSPEIQERTDKIITLEKELEGYNERIEKAKEMQKELDWLLAELSQLKRITKKSKFRDDIFRRLIQRGEVYADGRIVYDLSLGIKWTAYGADQRMPRSKDRNKK
;
A
#
# COMPACT_ATOMS: atom_id res chain seq x y z
N MET A 1 4.55 43.99 -18.44
CA MET A 1 5.29 42.82 -17.91
C MET A 1 5.15 41.65 -18.87
N LYS A 2 6.22 40.89 -19.09
CA LYS A 2 6.19 39.67 -19.92
C LYS A 2 5.41 38.60 -19.17
N LYS A 3 4.30 38.11 -19.74
CA LYS A 3 3.47 37.07 -19.11
C LYS A 3 4.21 35.73 -19.04
N THR A 4 4.11 35.03 -17.91
CA THR A 4 4.70 33.70 -17.66
C THR A 4 4.05 32.67 -18.58
N ARG A 5 4.86 31.89 -19.30
CA ARG A 5 4.39 30.83 -20.22
C ARG A 5 4.17 29.54 -19.48
N VAL A 6 2.90 29.17 -19.30
CA VAL A 6 2.52 28.05 -18.44
C VAL A 6 2.10 26.84 -19.28
N ALA A 7 2.79 25.71 -19.09
CA ALA A 7 2.46 24.43 -19.68
C ALA A 7 1.76 23.54 -18.66
N CYS A 8 0.78 22.75 -19.11
CA CYS A 8 0.10 21.77 -18.25
C CYS A 8 0.45 20.36 -18.68
N TYR A 9 0.94 19.53 -17.75
CA TYR A 9 1.28 18.14 -18.02
C TYR A 9 0.31 17.16 -17.35
N CYS A 10 -0.38 16.37 -18.17
CA CYS A 10 -1.42 15.44 -17.77
C CYS A 10 -1.09 13.99 -18.16
N ARG A 11 -1.44 13.05 -17.27
CA ARG A 11 -1.33 11.61 -17.53
C ARG A 11 -2.64 10.91 -17.19
N VAL A 12 -3.24 10.23 -18.16
CA VAL A 12 -4.61 9.65 -18.11
C VAL A 12 -4.61 8.12 -18.23
N SER A 13 -5.69 7.44 -17.81
CA SER A 13 -5.83 5.97 -17.86
C SER A 13 -5.99 5.46 -19.31
N SER A 14 -5.83 4.15 -19.55
CA SER A 14 -5.80 3.57 -20.91
C SER A 14 -7.15 3.19 -21.51
N LYS A 15 -8.28 3.45 -20.84
CA LYS A 15 -9.62 3.12 -21.39
C LYS A 15 -10.16 4.30 -22.20
N GLU A 16 -10.49 4.06 -23.47
CA GLU A 16 -10.91 5.09 -24.45
C GLU A 16 -12.08 5.97 -24.00
N GLU A 17 -13.08 5.42 -23.30
CA GLU A 17 -14.24 6.18 -22.78
C GLU A 17 -13.93 7.00 -21.50
N GLU A 18 -13.04 6.52 -20.62
CA GLU A 18 -12.58 7.30 -19.45
C GLU A 18 -11.56 8.39 -19.84
N LEU A 19 -10.91 8.23 -21.00
CA LEU A 19 -9.90 9.15 -21.51
C LEU A 19 -10.47 10.54 -21.79
N LEU A 20 -11.65 10.60 -22.43
CA LEU A 20 -12.27 11.86 -22.84
C LEU A 20 -12.81 12.63 -21.63
N ASN A 21 -13.54 11.98 -20.73
CA ASN A 21 -14.12 12.63 -19.54
C ASN A 21 -13.05 13.02 -18.49
N SER A 22 -11.99 12.22 -18.31
CA SER A 22 -10.90 12.56 -17.39
C SER A 22 -9.99 13.66 -17.96
N LEU A 23 -9.86 13.77 -19.28
CA LEU A 23 -9.06 14.79 -19.93
C LEU A 23 -9.84 16.12 -19.98
N GLU A 24 -11.13 16.09 -20.28
CA GLU A 24 -12.07 17.22 -20.26
C GLU A 24 -12.00 18.00 -18.95
N ASN A 25 -12.14 17.31 -17.80
CA ASN A 25 -12.06 17.93 -16.49
C ASN A 25 -10.68 18.56 -16.19
N GLN A 26 -9.60 17.95 -16.68
CA GLN A 26 -8.24 18.46 -16.47
C GLN A 26 -7.95 19.67 -17.36
N VAL A 27 -8.38 19.64 -18.63
CA VAL A 27 -8.24 20.77 -19.57
C VAL A 27 -9.01 21.98 -19.04
N GLN A 28 -10.29 21.82 -18.70
CA GLN A 28 -11.12 22.90 -18.18
C GLN A 28 -10.54 23.50 -16.90
N TYR A 29 -10.11 22.64 -15.96
CA TYR A 29 -9.50 23.08 -14.71
C TYR A 29 -8.24 23.94 -14.96
N TYR A 30 -7.31 23.44 -15.78
CA TYR A 30 -6.04 24.13 -16.00
C TYR A 30 -6.17 25.39 -16.86
N THR A 31 -7.04 25.38 -17.87
CA THR A 31 -7.32 26.55 -18.69
C THR A 31 -7.88 27.68 -17.82
N ARG A 32 -8.90 27.39 -17.01
CA ARG A 32 -9.48 28.36 -16.07
C ARG A 32 -8.47 28.84 -15.03
N TYR A 33 -7.70 27.92 -14.45
CA TYR A 33 -6.68 28.24 -13.44
C TYR A 33 -5.59 29.18 -13.97
N ILE A 34 -5.26 29.10 -15.26
CA ILE A 34 -4.29 29.99 -15.92
C ILE A 34 -4.95 31.31 -16.31
N GLU A 35 -6.18 31.30 -16.83
CA GLU A 35 -6.92 32.50 -17.24
C GLU A 35 -7.27 33.43 -16.06
N GLU A 36 -7.51 32.87 -14.88
CA GLU A 36 -7.75 33.63 -13.64
C GLU A 36 -6.52 34.45 -13.19
N ARG A 37 -5.34 34.21 -13.79
CA ARG A 37 -4.08 34.93 -13.49
C ARG A 37 -3.65 35.81 -14.66
N SER A 38 -3.79 37.12 -14.48
CA SER A 38 -3.50 38.12 -15.54
C SER A 38 -2.04 38.12 -16.02
N ASP A 39 -1.12 37.65 -15.18
CA ASP A 39 0.32 37.55 -15.41
C ASP A 39 0.72 36.26 -16.15
N TRP A 40 -0.19 35.31 -16.37
CA TRP A 40 0.10 34.04 -17.03
C TRP A 40 -0.46 33.98 -18.46
N ARG A 41 0.16 33.12 -19.28
CA ARG A 41 -0.35 32.75 -20.60
C ARG A 41 -0.18 31.25 -20.84
N MET A 42 -1.21 30.59 -21.35
CA MET A 42 -1.16 29.17 -21.70
C MET A 42 -0.14 28.93 -22.82
N ALA A 43 0.84 28.08 -22.56
CA ALA A 43 1.89 27.70 -23.51
C ALA A 43 1.60 26.36 -24.22
N GLY A 44 0.77 25.50 -23.62
CA GLY A 44 0.36 24.24 -24.22
C GLY A 44 -0.09 23.21 -23.20
N LEU A 45 -0.86 22.23 -23.67
CA LEU A 45 -1.33 21.09 -22.89
C LEU A 45 -0.65 19.81 -23.39
N TYR A 46 0.05 19.11 -22.51
CA TYR A 46 0.88 17.95 -22.83
C TYR A 46 0.31 16.71 -22.15
N ILE A 47 -0.10 15.72 -22.95
CA ILE A 47 -0.90 14.59 -22.47
C ILE A 47 -0.21 13.28 -22.83
N ASP A 48 -0.10 12.36 -21.87
CA ASP A 48 0.32 10.98 -22.11
C ASP A 48 -0.78 9.96 -21.76
N LYS A 49 -1.02 9.02 -22.68
CA LYS A 49 -1.90 7.86 -22.46
C LYS A 49 -1.20 6.84 -21.53
N GLY A 50 -1.92 6.33 -20.54
CA GLY A 50 -1.41 5.46 -19.49
C GLY A 50 -0.98 4.07 -19.99
N ILE A 51 0.18 3.97 -20.62
CA ILE A 51 0.73 2.66 -21.05
C ILE A 51 1.47 2.02 -19.85
N SER A 52 1.18 0.76 -19.56
CA SER A 52 1.73 -0.04 -18.45
C SER A 52 3.24 -0.41 -18.56
N GLY A 53 4.02 0.28 -19.40
CA GLY A 53 5.47 0.03 -19.57
C GLY A 53 6.36 1.06 -18.86
N LYS A 54 7.38 0.64 -18.12
CA LYS A 54 8.28 1.49 -17.31
C LYS A 54 9.39 2.20 -18.12
N GLY A 55 9.08 2.84 -19.26
CA GLY A 55 10.09 3.50 -20.09
C GLY A 55 9.74 4.90 -20.60
N LYS A 56 10.71 5.83 -20.55
CA LYS A 56 10.66 7.20 -21.15
C LYS A 56 10.22 7.19 -22.64
N LYS A 57 10.53 6.13 -23.39
CA LYS A 57 10.27 5.99 -24.85
C LYS A 57 8.79 5.94 -25.28
N LYS A 58 7.81 5.92 -24.36
CA LYS A 58 6.37 5.89 -24.67
C LYS A 58 5.59 7.12 -24.18
N ARG A 59 6.30 8.16 -23.71
CA ARG A 59 5.71 9.40 -23.18
C ARG A 59 5.89 10.56 -24.16
N THR A 60 5.19 10.50 -25.29
CA THR A 60 5.36 11.46 -26.38
C THR A 60 4.98 12.87 -25.96
N GLY A 61 3.94 13.05 -25.13
CA GLY A 61 3.54 14.34 -24.59
C GLY A 61 4.59 14.93 -23.65
N PHE A 62 5.15 14.12 -22.75
CA PHE A 62 6.22 14.54 -21.85
C PHE A 62 7.51 14.94 -22.60
N LEU A 63 7.95 14.15 -23.57
CA LEU A 63 9.13 14.46 -24.36
C LEU A 63 8.95 15.74 -25.19
N ARG A 64 7.74 15.94 -25.73
CA ARG A 64 7.38 17.16 -26.45
C ARG A 64 7.42 18.40 -25.54
N MET A 65 6.92 18.28 -24.31
CA MET A 65 7.00 19.33 -23.29
C MET A 65 8.45 19.71 -22.99
N LEU A 66 9.32 18.73 -22.74
CA LEU A 66 10.74 18.98 -22.46
C LEU A 66 11.45 19.65 -23.64
N ARG A 67 11.10 19.28 -24.88
CA ARG A 67 11.61 19.98 -26.07
C ARG A 67 11.18 21.45 -26.08
N HIS A 68 9.91 21.74 -25.83
CA HIS A 68 9.41 23.13 -25.78
C HIS A 68 10.00 23.93 -24.61
N CYS A 69 10.36 23.27 -23.51
CA CYS A 69 11.16 23.86 -22.44
C CYS A 69 12.56 24.25 -22.94
N ALA A 70 13.26 23.34 -23.63
CA ALA A 70 14.59 23.60 -24.19
C ALA A 70 14.59 24.69 -25.28
N GLU A 71 13.52 24.80 -26.07
CA GLU A 71 13.30 25.88 -27.05
C GLU A 71 12.93 27.21 -26.38
N GLY A 72 12.87 27.25 -25.05
CA GLY A 72 12.50 28.42 -24.27
C GLY A 72 11.10 28.89 -24.60
N ARG A 73 10.13 27.99 -24.83
CA ARG A 73 8.71 28.31 -25.08
C ARG A 73 7.85 28.22 -23.81
N ILE A 74 8.39 27.65 -22.74
CA ILE A 74 7.72 27.40 -21.45
C ILE A 74 8.58 27.99 -20.33
N ASP A 75 7.95 28.67 -19.37
CA ASP A 75 8.58 29.22 -18.16
C ASP A 75 8.15 28.48 -16.88
N LEU A 76 6.94 27.89 -16.89
CA LEU A 76 6.36 27.17 -15.77
C LEU A 76 5.62 25.92 -16.27
N ILE A 77 5.84 24.78 -15.62
CA ILE A 77 5.07 23.54 -15.83
C ILE A 77 4.15 23.33 -14.63
N ILE A 78 2.87 23.06 -14.87
CA ILE A 78 1.91 22.66 -13.84
C ILE A 78 1.56 21.18 -14.04
N THR A 79 1.58 20.42 -12.96
CA THR A 79 1.13 19.03 -12.97
C THR A 79 0.57 18.62 -11.61
N LYS A 80 -0.28 17.58 -11.61
CA LYS A 80 -1.04 17.22 -10.41
C LYS A 80 -0.17 16.73 -9.25
N SER A 81 0.85 15.92 -9.55
CA SER A 81 1.72 15.35 -8.53
C SER A 81 3.06 14.89 -9.08
N VAL A 82 4.05 14.72 -8.19
CA VAL A 82 5.36 14.14 -8.50
C VAL A 82 5.22 12.76 -9.16
N SER A 83 4.32 11.92 -8.64
CA SER A 83 4.06 10.57 -9.16
C SER A 83 3.39 10.53 -10.55
N ARG A 84 2.72 11.62 -10.96
CA ARG A 84 2.21 11.77 -12.34
C ARG A 84 3.28 12.27 -13.29
N PHE A 85 4.18 13.13 -12.82
CA PHE A 85 5.29 13.68 -13.60
C PHE A 85 6.41 12.66 -13.85
N ALA A 86 6.70 11.77 -12.91
CA ALA A 86 7.70 10.72 -13.08
C ALA A 86 7.29 9.37 -12.46
N ARG A 87 7.73 8.27 -13.09
CA ARG A 87 7.56 6.90 -12.60
C ARG A 87 8.80 6.33 -11.89
N ASN A 88 9.93 6.98 -12.08
CA ASN A 88 11.22 6.61 -11.53
C ASN A 88 11.84 7.88 -10.94
N THR A 89 12.27 7.77 -9.69
CA THR A 89 13.00 8.80 -8.95
C THR A 89 14.21 9.35 -9.69
N GLN A 90 15.03 8.49 -10.30
CA GLN A 90 16.27 8.94 -10.91
C GLN A 90 16.00 9.80 -12.14
N ASP A 91 15.07 9.32 -12.98
CA ASP A 91 14.56 10.06 -14.14
C ASP A 91 13.90 11.39 -13.74
N PHE A 92 13.28 11.45 -12.56
CA PHE A 92 12.65 12.64 -12.00
C PHE A 92 13.68 13.73 -11.68
N LEU A 93 14.69 13.38 -10.88
CA LEU A 93 15.72 14.34 -10.44
C LEU A 93 16.52 14.90 -11.61
N GLU A 94 16.91 14.04 -12.57
CA GLU A 94 17.61 14.47 -13.79
C GLU A 94 16.81 15.54 -14.55
N VAL A 95 15.51 15.31 -14.76
CA VAL A 95 14.65 16.25 -15.50
C VAL A 95 14.40 17.53 -14.72
N VAL A 96 14.17 17.44 -13.41
CA VAL A 96 13.95 18.63 -12.58
C VAL A 96 15.20 19.51 -12.52
N ASN A 97 16.39 18.91 -12.39
CA ASN A 97 17.65 19.65 -12.40
C ASN A 97 17.91 20.32 -13.76
N ASP A 98 17.73 19.59 -14.87
CA ASP A 98 17.89 20.14 -16.23
C ASP A 98 16.93 21.33 -16.50
N LEU A 99 15.70 21.26 -16.01
CA LEU A 99 14.74 22.36 -16.13
C LEU A 99 15.07 23.54 -15.21
N LYS A 100 15.55 23.26 -14.00
CA LYS A 100 16.00 24.27 -13.04
C LYS A 100 17.20 25.06 -13.54
N GLU A 101 18.18 24.39 -14.14
CA GLU A 101 19.32 25.04 -14.80
C GLU A 101 18.89 25.99 -15.92
N LYS A 102 17.77 25.68 -16.59
CA LYS A 102 17.15 26.51 -17.63
C LYS A 102 16.22 27.60 -17.08
N GLY A 103 16.08 27.72 -15.75
CA GLY A 103 15.20 28.68 -15.10
C GLY A 103 13.71 28.38 -15.26
N ILE A 104 13.35 27.13 -15.54
CA ILE A 104 11.96 26.69 -15.75
C ILE A 104 11.45 26.07 -14.45
N ASP A 105 10.34 26.60 -13.95
CA ASP A 105 9.73 26.07 -12.73
C ASP A 105 8.74 24.95 -13.00
N ILE A 106 8.54 24.10 -12.00
CA ILE A 106 7.56 23.03 -11.99
C ILE A 106 6.76 23.18 -10.70
N TYR A 107 5.46 23.35 -10.86
CA TYR A 107 4.50 23.39 -9.77
C TYR A 107 3.77 22.05 -9.67
N PHE A 108 3.95 21.37 -8.52
CA PHE A 108 3.23 20.17 -8.16
C PHE A 108 2.06 20.53 -7.23
N GLU A 109 0.83 20.44 -7.72
CA GLU A 109 -0.36 20.87 -6.96
C GLU A 109 -0.58 20.07 -5.67
N LYS A 110 -0.49 18.74 -5.74
CA LYS A 110 -0.81 17.88 -4.59
C LYS A 110 0.16 18.13 -3.44
N GLU A 111 1.44 18.23 -3.77
CA GLU A 111 2.49 18.46 -2.80
C GLU A 111 2.68 19.96 -2.45
N ASN A 112 2.04 20.86 -3.22
CA ASN A 112 2.18 22.32 -3.12
C ASN A 112 3.65 22.79 -3.20
N ILE A 113 4.37 22.30 -4.22
CA ILE A 113 5.82 22.51 -4.37
C ILE A 113 6.13 23.26 -5.66
N HIS A 114 6.96 24.30 -5.53
CA HIS A 114 7.70 24.93 -6.64
C HIS A 114 9.16 24.47 -6.65
N THR A 115 9.64 23.93 -7.76
CA THR A 115 11.01 23.42 -7.91
C THR A 115 12.11 24.48 -7.94
N LEU A 116 11.78 25.74 -8.24
CA LEU A 116 12.74 26.85 -8.14
C LEU A 116 12.87 27.43 -6.72
N SER A 117 12.01 27.02 -5.77
CA SER A 117 12.12 27.48 -4.39
C SER A 117 13.44 27.03 -3.72
N SER A 118 13.96 27.82 -2.79
CA SER A 118 15.23 27.57 -2.08
C SER A 118 15.28 26.25 -1.30
N ASN A 119 14.12 25.67 -0.94
CA ASN A 119 14.01 24.41 -0.17
C ASN A 119 13.71 23.16 -1.04
N SER A 120 13.56 23.35 -2.36
CA SER A 120 13.15 22.29 -3.31
C SER A 120 14.16 21.14 -3.42
N SER A 121 15.47 21.41 -3.43
CA SER A 121 16.50 20.38 -3.71
C SER A 121 16.49 19.26 -2.66
N PHE A 122 16.40 19.64 -1.38
CA PHE A 122 16.30 18.70 -0.26
C PHE A 122 15.02 17.87 -0.31
N LEU A 123 13.88 18.53 -0.55
CA LEU A 123 12.56 17.91 -0.67
C LEU A 123 12.50 16.89 -1.82
N LEU A 124 13.04 17.27 -2.99
CA LEU A 124 13.14 16.42 -4.16
C LEU A 124 14.04 15.21 -3.88
N SER A 125 15.18 15.40 -3.19
CA SER A 125 16.10 14.32 -2.81
C SER A 125 15.49 13.34 -1.78
N THR A 126 14.63 13.83 -0.89
CA THR A 126 13.95 13.01 0.13
C THR A 126 12.81 12.20 -0.48
N LEU A 127 11.95 12.83 -1.28
CA LEU A 127 10.88 12.14 -2.02
C LEU A 127 11.46 11.10 -2.98
N ALA A 128 12.62 11.42 -3.56
CA ALA A 128 13.42 10.51 -4.35
C ALA A 128 13.85 9.26 -3.56
N ALA A 129 14.51 9.44 -2.42
CA ALA A 129 15.01 8.36 -1.59
C ALA A 129 13.89 7.43 -1.10
N VAL A 130 12.76 7.99 -0.65
CA VAL A 130 11.61 7.22 -0.18
C VAL A 130 11.00 6.38 -1.31
N ALA A 131 10.78 6.98 -2.49
CA ALA A 131 10.22 6.26 -3.63
C ALA A 131 11.18 5.18 -4.16
N GLN A 132 12.50 5.37 -4.02
CA GLN A 132 13.48 4.32 -4.33
C GLN A 132 13.40 3.14 -3.37
N GLU A 133 13.22 3.42 -2.07
CA GLU A 133 13.17 2.40 -1.01
C GLU A 133 11.88 1.56 -1.10
N GLU A 134 10.73 2.17 -1.40
CA GLU A 134 9.48 1.42 -1.62
C GLU A 134 9.58 0.46 -2.81
N LEU A 135 10.16 0.91 -3.93
CA LEU A 135 10.35 0.09 -5.12
C LEU A 135 11.30 -1.09 -4.84
N ARG A 136 12.32 -0.86 -4.01
CA ARG A 136 13.25 -1.88 -3.55
C ARG A 136 12.54 -2.90 -2.66
N ASN A 137 11.84 -2.46 -1.63
CA ASN A 137 11.14 -3.33 -0.67
C ASN A 137 10.06 -4.20 -1.34
N ILE A 138 9.24 -3.65 -2.24
CA ILE A 138 8.24 -4.43 -3.00
C ILE A 138 8.93 -5.52 -3.83
N SER A 139 10.02 -5.16 -4.51
CA SER A 139 10.79 -6.10 -5.34
C SER A 139 11.46 -7.18 -4.49
N GLU A 140 12.08 -6.82 -3.37
CA GLU A 140 12.79 -7.75 -2.48
C GLU A 140 11.82 -8.72 -1.80
N ASN A 141 10.67 -8.24 -1.33
CA ASN A 141 9.62 -9.09 -0.75
C ASN A 141 9.02 -10.07 -1.78
N GLU A 142 8.79 -9.62 -3.01
CA GLU A 142 8.28 -10.50 -4.08
C GLU A 142 9.33 -11.57 -4.47
N ILE A 143 10.60 -11.20 -4.52
CA ILE A 143 11.73 -12.12 -4.78
C ILE A 143 11.85 -13.15 -3.66
N TRP A 144 11.86 -12.70 -2.40
CA TRP A 144 11.97 -13.54 -1.20
C TRP A 144 10.82 -14.54 -1.10
N SER A 145 9.58 -14.08 -1.30
CA SER A 145 8.39 -14.94 -1.27
C SER A 145 8.43 -16.05 -2.33
N LYS A 146 8.83 -15.72 -3.57
CA LYS A 146 8.97 -16.71 -4.65
C LYS A 146 10.12 -17.68 -4.40
N GLU A 147 11.21 -17.21 -3.80
CA GLU A 147 12.38 -18.02 -3.43
C GLU A 147 12.03 -19.03 -2.34
N LYS A 148 11.36 -18.57 -1.27
CA LYS A 148 10.87 -19.44 -0.19
C LYS A 148 9.95 -20.54 -0.71
N ARG A 149 9.01 -20.20 -1.61
CA ARG A 149 8.11 -21.19 -2.23
C ARG A 149 8.85 -22.18 -3.13
N ALA A 150 9.85 -21.73 -3.88
CA ALA A 150 10.65 -22.61 -4.73
C ALA A 150 11.54 -23.55 -3.90
N ALA A 151 12.14 -23.06 -2.81
CA ALA A 151 12.92 -23.87 -1.86
C ALA A 151 12.05 -24.95 -1.18
N GLN A 152 10.77 -24.66 -0.95
CA GLN A 152 9.78 -25.61 -0.44
C GLN A 152 9.21 -26.56 -1.51
N GLY A 153 9.71 -26.52 -2.76
CA GLY A 153 9.23 -27.37 -3.84
C GLY A 153 7.84 -26.99 -4.40
N LYS A 154 7.27 -25.84 -4.02
CA LYS A 154 5.93 -25.37 -4.44
C LYS A 154 5.95 -24.10 -5.30
N PRO A 155 6.73 -24.05 -6.41
CA PRO A 155 6.82 -22.90 -7.29
C PRO A 155 5.49 -22.68 -8.03
N ALA A 156 5.19 -21.43 -8.37
CA ALA A 156 4.00 -21.14 -9.15
C ALA A 156 4.10 -21.76 -10.57
N PHE A 157 3.06 -22.50 -10.97
CA PHE A 157 2.92 -23.05 -12.31
C PHE A 157 1.99 -22.18 -13.17
N ILE A 158 2.48 -21.77 -14.34
CA ILE A 158 1.71 -21.01 -15.32
C ILE A 158 1.19 -22.01 -16.35
N ARG A 159 -0.09 -21.91 -16.74
CA ARG A 159 -0.67 -22.75 -17.80
C ARG A 159 0.17 -22.66 -19.06
N ILE A 160 0.56 -23.82 -19.59
CA ILE A 160 1.24 -24.00 -20.87
C ILE A 160 0.44 -25.02 -21.71
N LEU A 161 0.72 -25.10 -23.01
CA LEU A 161 0.07 -26.07 -23.90
C LEU A 161 0.29 -27.49 -23.36
N GLY A 162 -0.75 -28.34 -23.31
CA GLY A 162 -0.64 -29.72 -22.85
C GLY A 162 -1.01 -29.93 -21.38
N TYR A 163 -1.20 -28.86 -20.59
CA TYR A 163 -1.55 -28.96 -19.17
C TYR A 163 -2.72 -28.06 -18.78
N ASN A 164 -3.62 -28.60 -17.98
CA ASN A 164 -4.62 -27.85 -17.23
C ASN A 164 -4.10 -27.51 -15.83
N VAL A 165 -4.50 -26.35 -15.31
CA VAL A 165 -4.04 -25.87 -13.99
C VAL A 165 -5.25 -25.42 -13.18
N GLU A 166 -5.59 -26.20 -12.16
CA GLU A 166 -6.58 -25.84 -11.15
C GLU A 166 -5.86 -25.22 -9.95
N ARG A 167 -6.20 -23.98 -9.61
CA ARG A 167 -5.54 -23.25 -8.54
C ARG A 167 -6.33 -23.39 -7.24
N ASN A 168 -5.76 -24.09 -6.26
CA ASN A 168 -6.26 -24.09 -4.89
C ASN A 168 -5.33 -23.26 -3.97
N ARG A 169 -5.78 -22.93 -2.75
CA ARG A 169 -5.05 -22.00 -1.85
C ARG A 169 -3.68 -22.48 -1.40
N GLN A 170 -3.46 -23.78 -1.33
CA GLN A 170 -2.21 -24.37 -0.85
C GLN A 170 -1.38 -24.99 -1.99
N GLU A 171 -2.02 -25.55 -3.03
CA GLU A 171 -1.35 -26.22 -4.16
C GLU A 171 -2.07 -25.99 -5.51
N SER A 172 -1.30 -26.01 -6.59
CA SER A 172 -1.83 -26.00 -7.96
C SER A 172 -1.91 -27.44 -8.44
N LYS A 173 -3.12 -27.96 -8.67
CA LYS A 173 -3.30 -29.28 -9.29
C LYS A 173 -3.05 -29.15 -10.80
N ILE A 174 -2.08 -29.88 -11.31
CA ILE A 174 -1.66 -29.85 -12.72
C ILE A 174 -2.01 -31.20 -13.34
N THR A 175 -2.87 -31.20 -14.34
CA THR A 175 -3.30 -32.40 -15.06
C THR A 175 -2.94 -32.30 -16.54
N ILE A 176 -2.62 -33.43 -17.18
CA ILE A 176 -2.34 -33.47 -18.61
C ILE A 176 -3.66 -33.29 -19.36
N ASN A 177 -3.65 -32.38 -20.35
CA ASN A 177 -4.69 -32.33 -21.36
C ASN A 177 -4.19 -33.16 -22.56
N GLU A 178 -4.72 -34.36 -22.74
CA GLU A 178 -4.21 -35.31 -23.74
C GLU A 178 -4.30 -34.80 -25.19
N GLU A 179 -5.34 -34.03 -25.53
CA GLU A 179 -5.47 -33.43 -26.87
C GLU A 179 -4.34 -32.42 -27.14
N GLU A 180 -4.08 -31.52 -26.19
CA GLU A 180 -2.98 -30.55 -26.32
C GLU A 180 -1.61 -31.22 -26.16
N ALA A 181 -1.50 -32.27 -25.34
CA ALA A 181 -0.27 -33.00 -25.12
C ALA A 181 0.17 -33.78 -26.36
N ALA A 182 -0.79 -34.29 -27.16
CA ALA A 182 -0.49 -34.90 -28.47
C ALA A 182 0.24 -33.92 -29.39
N ILE A 183 -0.18 -32.64 -29.43
CA ILE A 183 0.48 -31.59 -30.21
C ILE A 183 1.92 -31.36 -29.70
N VAL A 184 2.11 -31.32 -28.38
CA VAL A 184 3.45 -31.17 -27.78
C VAL A 184 4.35 -32.37 -28.14
N ARG A 185 3.86 -33.60 -28.03
CA ARG A 185 4.58 -34.83 -28.42
C ARG A 185 4.98 -34.80 -29.89
N GLU A 186 4.08 -34.38 -30.77
CA GLU A 186 4.35 -34.22 -32.20
C GLU A 186 5.48 -33.20 -32.47
N ILE A 187 5.43 -32.04 -31.81
CA ILE A 187 6.46 -31.01 -31.94
C ILE A 187 7.84 -31.54 -31.52
N PHE A 188 7.91 -32.28 -30.41
CA PHE A 188 9.16 -32.90 -29.95
C PHE A 188 9.63 -34.01 -30.89
N ALA A 189 8.73 -34.82 -31.44
CA ALA A 189 9.07 -35.85 -32.42
C ALA A 189 9.64 -35.24 -33.72
N LEU A 190 9.01 -34.20 -34.26
CA LEU A 190 9.51 -33.49 -35.46
C LEU A 190 10.86 -32.81 -35.20
N ALA A 191 11.05 -32.21 -34.03
CA ALA A 191 12.33 -31.63 -33.63
C ALA A 191 13.41 -32.70 -33.47
N HIS A 192 13.06 -33.85 -32.87
CA HIS A 192 13.94 -35.01 -32.76
C HIS A 192 14.26 -35.61 -34.14
N ALA A 193 13.35 -35.58 -35.11
CA ALA A 193 13.61 -35.99 -36.49
C ALA A 193 14.53 -35.01 -37.26
N GLY A 194 14.81 -33.83 -36.71
CA GLY A 194 15.69 -32.82 -37.33
C GLY A 194 14.96 -31.82 -38.22
N VAL A 195 13.63 -31.78 -38.19
CA VAL A 195 12.84 -30.76 -38.89
C VAL A 195 13.15 -29.38 -38.27
N SER A 196 13.38 -28.38 -39.12
CA SER A 196 13.67 -27.02 -38.63
C SER A 196 12.47 -26.45 -37.86
N LEU A 197 12.73 -25.67 -36.79
CA LEU A 197 11.64 -25.10 -35.97
C LEU A 197 10.68 -24.20 -36.78
N THR A 198 11.16 -23.59 -37.88
CA THR A 198 10.33 -22.82 -38.81
C THR A 198 9.38 -23.73 -39.59
N ASN A 199 9.87 -24.88 -40.06
CA ASN A 199 9.03 -25.85 -40.76
C ASN A 199 8.03 -26.51 -39.80
N ILE A 200 8.42 -26.80 -38.56
CA ILE A 200 7.48 -27.27 -37.52
C ILE A 200 6.36 -26.25 -37.33
N SER A 201 6.68 -24.96 -37.23
CA SER A 201 5.68 -23.89 -37.13
C SER A 201 4.68 -23.91 -38.30
N ARG A 202 5.15 -24.13 -39.53
CA ARG A 202 4.27 -24.26 -40.70
C ARG A 202 3.38 -25.52 -40.64
N VAL A 203 3.95 -26.67 -40.25
CA VAL A 203 3.19 -27.92 -40.09
C VAL A 203 2.06 -27.75 -39.05
N MET A 204 2.32 -27.07 -37.93
CA MET A 204 1.29 -26.80 -36.93
C MET A 204 0.15 -25.92 -37.47
N MET A 205 0.47 -24.95 -38.34
CA MET A 205 -0.54 -24.09 -38.98
C MET A 205 -1.36 -24.85 -40.03
N GLU A 206 -0.71 -25.66 -40.87
CA GLU A 206 -1.37 -26.49 -41.90
C GLU A 206 -2.33 -27.51 -41.29
N ARG A 207 -1.99 -28.07 -40.11
CA ARG A 207 -2.85 -28.98 -39.35
C ARG A 207 -3.97 -28.28 -38.56
N GLY A 208 -4.02 -26.94 -38.56
CA GLY A 208 -5.05 -26.17 -37.87
C GLY A 208 -4.96 -26.18 -36.35
N TYR A 209 -3.80 -26.55 -35.77
CA TYR A 209 -3.64 -26.59 -34.32
C TYR A 209 -3.62 -25.20 -33.70
N GLN A 210 -4.14 -25.08 -32.48
CA GLN A 210 -4.16 -23.83 -31.73
C GLN A 210 -3.02 -23.78 -30.71
N THR A 211 -2.45 -22.59 -30.53
CA THR A 211 -1.52 -22.31 -29.43
C THR A 211 -2.26 -22.29 -28.09
N ALA A 212 -1.54 -22.31 -26.96
CA ALA A 212 -2.14 -22.27 -25.61
C ALA A 212 -3.01 -21.03 -25.30
N ARG A 213 -3.02 -20.02 -26.18
CA ARG A 213 -3.85 -18.81 -26.07
C ARG A 213 -4.99 -18.78 -27.11
N GLY A 214 -5.22 -19.86 -27.83
CA GLY A 214 -6.26 -19.96 -28.86
C GLY A 214 -5.92 -19.29 -30.19
N SER A 215 -4.66 -18.93 -30.44
CA SER A 215 -4.23 -18.40 -31.74
C SER A 215 -3.84 -19.53 -32.69
N ASN A 216 -4.28 -19.43 -33.95
CA ASN A 216 -3.90 -20.33 -35.04
C ASN A 216 -2.53 -19.97 -35.65
N GLU A 217 -1.90 -18.87 -35.22
CA GLU A 217 -0.59 -18.43 -35.70
C GLU A 217 0.55 -19.05 -34.88
N TRP A 218 1.28 -19.99 -35.48
CA TRP A 218 2.46 -20.59 -34.85
C TRP A 218 3.72 -19.87 -35.30
N ALA A 219 4.23 -18.98 -34.45
CA ALA A 219 5.54 -18.37 -34.69
C ALA A 219 6.69 -19.32 -34.34
N TYR A 220 7.84 -19.18 -35.04
CA TYR A 220 9.12 -19.84 -34.68
C TYR A 220 9.44 -19.69 -33.18
N ALA A 221 9.20 -18.52 -32.61
CA ALA A 221 9.44 -18.25 -31.19
C ALA A 221 8.58 -19.12 -30.28
N THR A 222 7.33 -19.40 -30.65
CA THR A 222 6.42 -20.27 -29.90
C THR A 222 6.92 -21.70 -29.87
N VAL A 223 7.26 -22.26 -31.04
CA VAL A 223 7.84 -23.62 -31.14
C VAL A 223 9.15 -23.71 -30.36
N LYS A 224 10.03 -22.71 -30.48
CA LYS A 224 11.29 -22.64 -29.73
C LYS A 224 11.07 -22.61 -28.22
N ILE A 225 10.08 -21.86 -27.73
CA ILE A 225 9.74 -21.84 -26.30
C ILE A 225 9.30 -23.23 -25.87
N ILE A 226 8.48 -23.92 -26.66
CA ILE A 226 7.97 -25.26 -26.32
C ILE A 226 9.13 -26.27 -26.20
N VAL A 227 9.95 -26.41 -27.24
CA VAL A 227 11.04 -27.39 -27.25
C VAL A 227 12.15 -27.09 -26.24
N THR A 228 12.24 -25.87 -25.69
CA THR A 228 13.25 -25.50 -24.68
C THR A 228 12.70 -25.36 -23.26
N ASN A 229 11.41 -25.64 -23.05
CA ASN A 229 10.75 -25.54 -21.76
C ASN A 229 10.88 -26.84 -20.97
N TYR A 230 11.69 -26.80 -19.92
CA TYR A 230 11.96 -27.93 -19.02
C TYR A 230 10.71 -28.50 -18.34
N ARG A 231 9.60 -27.74 -18.29
CA ARG A 231 8.32 -28.21 -17.71
C ARG A 231 7.72 -29.42 -18.42
N TYR A 232 8.01 -29.64 -19.70
CA TYR A 232 7.46 -30.80 -20.40
C TYR A 232 8.00 -32.15 -19.90
N THR A 233 9.11 -32.15 -19.15
CA THR A 233 9.68 -33.36 -18.54
C THR A 233 9.14 -33.65 -17.13
N GLY A 234 8.10 -32.94 -16.69
CA GLY A 234 7.56 -33.05 -15.33
C GLY A 234 8.36 -32.25 -14.28
N ASN A 235 9.48 -31.65 -14.68
CA ASN A 235 10.41 -30.95 -13.80
C ASN A 235 10.26 -29.42 -13.89
N VAL A 236 10.60 -28.67 -12.83
CA VAL A 236 10.59 -27.21 -12.82
C VAL A 236 11.96 -26.65 -12.48
N LEU A 237 12.57 -25.94 -13.43
CA LEU A 237 13.78 -25.15 -13.19
C LEU A 237 13.41 -23.70 -12.80
N PHE A 238 13.51 -23.38 -11.52
CA PHE A 238 13.26 -22.04 -11.00
C PHE A 238 14.49 -21.14 -11.15
N ARG A 239 14.24 -19.84 -11.37
CA ARG A 239 15.27 -18.78 -11.51
C ARG A 239 16.27 -18.99 -12.67
N ARG A 240 15.79 -19.54 -13.80
CA ARG A 240 16.54 -19.58 -15.07
C ARG A 240 16.92 -18.18 -15.61
N PHE A 241 16.13 -17.17 -15.25
CA PHE A 241 16.36 -15.75 -15.57
C PHE A 241 16.10 -14.90 -14.33
N PHE A 242 16.81 -13.79 -14.19
CA PHE A 242 16.61 -12.82 -13.12
C PHE A 242 16.76 -11.38 -13.63
N LYS A 243 16.25 -10.41 -12.87
CA LYS A 243 16.48 -8.99 -13.14
C LYS A 243 17.76 -8.57 -12.41
N PRO A 244 18.77 -7.98 -13.10
CA PRO A 244 19.98 -7.50 -12.44
C PRO A 244 19.72 -6.36 -11.46
N ASN A 245 18.73 -5.51 -11.79
CA ASN A 245 18.28 -4.39 -10.97
C ASN A 245 16.74 -4.35 -10.97
N TYR A 246 16.12 -4.03 -9.84
CA TYR A 246 14.67 -3.88 -9.66
C TYR A 246 14.05 -2.83 -10.60
N LEU A 247 14.84 -1.82 -11.02
CA LEU A 247 14.44 -0.77 -11.97
C LEU A 247 14.46 -1.24 -13.44
N SER A 248 15.13 -2.35 -13.74
CA SER A 248 15.27 -2.82 -15.12
C SER A 248 14.13 -3.74 -15.54
N ASP A 249 13.62 -3.56 -16.76
CA ASP A 249 12.74 -4.53 -17.41
C ASP A 249 13.51 -5.64 -18.14
N TYR A 250 14.84 -5.52 -18.21
CA TYR A 250 15.71 -6.53 -18.77
C TYR A 250 15.84 -7.74 -17.84
N LYS A 251 15.64 -8.93 -18.40
CA LYS A 251 15.89 -10.21 -17.73
C LYS A 251 17.19 -10.79 -18.25
N LYS A 252 18.18 -10.90 -17.37
CA LYS A 252 19.45 -11.59 -17.64
C LYS A 252 19.25 -13.08 -17.45
N ARG A 253 19.89 -13.91 -18.29
CA ARG A 253 19.98 -15.35 -18.04
C ARG A 253 20.81 -15.55 -16.77
N ASN A 254 20.33 -16.41 -15.88
CA ASN A 254 21.08 -16.79 -14.70
C ASN A 254 22.07 -17.90 -15.08
N THR A 255 23.35 -17.60 -14.95
CA THR A 255 24.51 -18.46 -15.25
C THR A 255 25.26 -18.89 -13.97
N GLY A 256 24.71 -18.59 -12.80
CA GLY A 256 25.31 -18.88 -11.50
C GLY A 256 25.26 -17.69 -10.54
N GLU A 257 24.85 -16.50 -11.00
CA GLU A 257 24.80 -15.30 -10.15
C GLU A 257 23.75 -15.36 -9.04
N ARG A 258 22.76 -16.25 -9.17
CA ARG A 258 21.78 -16.54 -8.12
C ARG A 258 21.48 -18.03 -8.08
N THR A 259 21.14 -18.56 -6.91
CA THR A 259 20.77 -19.96 -6.73
C THR A 259 19.63 -20.38 -7.66
N GLN A 260 19.83 -21.45 -8.42
CA GLN A 260 18.79 -22.10 -9.22
C GLN A 260 18.28 -23.32 -8.46
N TYR A 261 16.97 -23.53 -8.50
CA TYR A 261 16.34 -24.69 -7.88
C TYR A 261 15.78 -25.57 -8.98
N LEU A 262 16.27 -26.82 -9.03
CA LEU A 262 15.65 -27.87 -9.83
C LEU A 262 14.67 -28.62 -8.93
N ILE A 263 13.42 -28.65 -9.35
CA ILE A 263 12.35 -29.34 -8.63
C ILE A 263 11.92 -30.49 -9.51
N GLU A 264 12.29 -31.69 -9.09
CA GLU A 264 12.05 -32.92 -9.82
C GLU A 264 10.63 -33.44 -9.54
N ASN A 265 10.04 -34.10 -10.52
CA ASN A 265 8.73 -34.76 -10.41
C ASN A 265 7.61 -33.83 -9.89
N HIS A 266 7.67 -32.55 -10.25
CA HIS A 266 6.69 -31.54 -9.81
C HIS A 266 5.28 -31.81 -10.37
N HIS A 267 5.18 -32.41 -11.55
CA HIS A 267 3.91 -32.72 -12.23
C HIS A 267 4.11 -33.85 -13.25
N PRO A 268 3.05 -34.51 -13.73
CA PRO A 268 3.17 -35.59 -14.70
C PRO A 268 3.91 -35.15 -15.97
N PRO A 269 4.87 -35.93 -16.50
CA PRO A 269 5.63 -35.56 -17.70
C PRO A 269 4.83 -35.83 -18.99
N ILE A 270 4.95 -34.93 -19.98
CA ILE A 270 4.46 -35.17 -21.36
C ILE A 270 5.56 -35.78 -22.23
N ILE A 271 6.82 -35.43 -21.97
CA ILE A 271 8.02 -35.84 -22.72
C ILE A 271 9.03 -36.44 -21.75
N SER A 272 9.71 -37.52 -22.15
CA SER A 272 10.77 -38.10 -21.32
C SER A 272 11.99 -37.17 -21.23
N GLN A 273 12.74 -37.25 -20.12
CA GLN A 273 13.96 -36.47 -19.94
C GLN A 273 14.98 -36.75 -21.06
N GLN A 274 15.09 -38.02 -21.49
CA GLN A 274 15.95 -38.43 -22.60
C GLN A 274 15.60 -37.73 -23.92
N MET A 275 14.33 -37.76 -24.33
CA MET A 275 13.85 -37.10 -25.56
C MET A 275 14.13 -35.59 -25.52
N PHE A 276 13.90 -34.96 -24.36
CA PHE A 276 14.17 -33.53 -24.18
C PHE A 276 15.66 -33.20 -24.36
N ASP A 277 16.55 -33.99 -23.78
CA ASP A 277 18.00 -33.80 -23.85
C ASP A 277 18.55 -34.02 -25.27
N GLU A 278 18.04 -35.01 -25.99
CA GLU A 278 18.38 -35.27 -27.40
C GLU A 278 17.97 -34.08 -28.30
N VAL A 279 16.77 -33.52 -28.09
CA VAL A 279 16.31 -32.31 -28.78
C VAL A 279 17.18 -31.09 -28.42
N GLN A 280 17.57 -30.90 -27.15
CA GLN A 280 18.46 -29.79 -26.76
C GLN A 280 19.83 -29.89 -27.45
N LYS A 281 20.43 -31.09 -27.49
CA LYS A 281 21.72 -31.33 -28.16
C LYS A 281 21.66 -30.92 -29.64
N ARG A 282 20.54 -31.21 -30.34
CA ARG A 282 20.34 -30.81 -31.74
C ARG A 282 20.17 -29.30 -31.91
N ILE A 283 19.40 -28.64 -31.03
CA ILE A 283 19.19 -27.18 -31.09
C ILE A 283 20.49 -26.41 -30.84
N VAL A 284 21.35 -26.89 -29.93
CA VAL A 284 22.64 -26.26 -29.64
C VAL A 284 23.59 -26.32 -30.84
N LYS A 285 23.58 -27.42 -31.62
CA LYS A 285 24.37 -27.57 -32.86
C LYS A 285 23.96 -26.59 -33.98
N GLN A 286 22.79 -25.96 -33.91
CA GLN A 286 22.26 -25.03 -34.94
C GLN A 286 22.52 -23.53 -34.67
N LYS A 287 23.32 -23.14 -33.67
CA LYS A 287 23.58 -21.73 -33.39
C LYS A 287 24.50 -21.07 -34.44
N SER A 288 23.93 -20.37 -35.41
CA SER A 288 24.62 -19.32 -36.16
C SER A 288 24.71 -18.03 -35.34
N LYS A 289 25.82 -17.28 -35.47
CA LYS A 289 26.05 -15.98 -34.82
C LYS A 289 24.93 -14.99 -35.19
N ALA A 290 24.35 -14.33 -34.18
CA ALA A 290 23.38 -13.25 -34.40
C ALA A 290 24.10 -12.01 -34.96
N PRO A 291 23.54 -11.32 -35.97
CA PRO A 291 24.12 -10.07 -36.47
C PRO A 291 23.88 -8.92 -35.49
N GLU A 292 24.83 -7.99 -35.44
CA GLU A 292 24.79 -6.75 -34.68
C GLU A 292 23.61 -5.86 -35.11
N ARG A 293 23.04 -5.08 -34.16
CA ARG A 293 21.91 -4.19 -34.46
C ARG A 293 22.44 -2.89 -35.08
N GLU A 294 22.19 -2.68 -36.36
CA GLU A 294 22.47 -1.43 -37.07
C GLU A 294 21.60 -0.24 -36.58
N ALA A 295 22.10 0.98 -36.77
CA ALA A 295 21.46 2.25 -36.45
C ALA A 295 20.08 2.45 -37.14
N PRO A 296 19.18 3.31 -36.60
CA PRO A 296 17.87 3.57 -37.19
C PRO A 296 18.00 4.19 -38.60
N ARG A 297 17.33 3.58 -39.58
CA ARG A 297 17.45 3.91 -41.01
C ARG A 297 16.53 5.07 -41.43
N PRO A 298 16.93 5.90 -42.41
CA PRO A 298 16.22 7.14 -42.78
C PRO A 298 14.78 6.98 -43.25
N LEU A 299 14.41 5.89 -43.94
CA LEU A 299 13.03 5.73 -44.46
C LEU A 299 12.10 4.91 -43.54
N ALA A 300 12.57 4.55 -42.33
CA ALA A 300 11.79 3.74 -41.41
C ALA A 300 10.48 4.44 -41.03
N GLY A 301 9.34 3.81 -41.35
CA GLY A 301 8.00 4.31 -41.02
C GLY A 301 7.42 5.33 -42.00
N ARG A 302 8.06 5.58 -43.15
CA ARG A 302 7.62 6.57 -44.15
C ARG A 302 7.07 5.96 -45.45
N ILE A 303 7.28 4.66 -45.67
CA ILE A 303 6.83 3.94 -46.86
C ILE A 303 5.61 3.08 -46.54
N PHE A 304 4.57 3.20 -47.37
CA PHE A 304 3.28 2.54 -47.23
C PHE A 304 2.88 1.85 -48.53
N CYS A 305 2.10 0.78 -48.41
CA CYS A 305 1.48 0.13 -49.56
C CYS A 305 0.24 0.91 -50.00
N GLY A 306 0.15 1.26 -51.29
CA GLY A 306 -1.01 1.97 -51.85
C GLY A 306 -2.31 1.13 -51.93
N LEU A 307 -2.23 -0.20 -51.82
CA LEU A 307 -3.41 -1.08 -51.82
C LEU A 307 -4.06 -1.21 -50.44
N CYS A 308 -3.25 -1.51 -49.42
CA CYS A 308 -3.75 -1.84 -48.08
C CYS A 308 -3.39 -0.81 -47.02
N HIS A 309 -2.68 0.27 -47.41
CA HIS A 309 -2.17 1.35 -46.55
C HIS A 309 -1.35 0.87 -45.34
N CYS A 310 -0.88 -0.38 -45.35
CA CYS A 310 0.01 -0.92 -44.34
C CYS A 310 1.44 -0.43 -44.60
N ARG A 311 2.20 -0.25 -43.50
CA ARG A 311 3.62 0.12 -43.58
C ARG A 311 4.44 -0.95 -44.29
N CYS A 312 5.38 -0.52 -45.11
CA CYS A 312 6.38 -1.39 -45.71
C CYS A 312 7.62 -1.50 -44.80
N TYR A 313 8.33 -2.62 -44.89
CA TYR A 313 9.59 -2.84 -44.17
C TYR A 313 10.69 -3.24 -45.15
N ARG A 314 11.92 -2.85 -44.84
CA ARG A 314 13.11 -3.18 -45.61
C ARG A 314 13.58 -4.62 -45.34
N THR A 315 14.00 -5.31 -46.39
CA THR A 315 14.63 -6.64 -46.32
C THR A 315 16.10 -6.55 -45.94
N ASN A 316 16.66 -7.59 -45.30
CA ASN A 316 18.05 -7.64 -44.84
C ASN A 316 19.02 -8.26 -45.87
N ASP A 317 18.56 -8.52 -47.09
CA ASP A 317 19.41 -9.08 -48.14
C ASP A 317 20.36 -8.00 -48.69
N LYS A 318 21.67 -8.21 -48.53
CA LYS A 318 22.71 -7.28 -48.97
C LYS A 318 22.72 -7.07 -50.49
N LYS A 319 22.22 -8.03 -51.29
CA LYS A 319 22.25 -7.96 -52.76
C LYS A 319 21.03 -7.30 -53.40
N SER A 320 19.89 -7.21 -52.71
CA SER A 320 18.62 -6.82 -53.34
C SER A 320 17.76 -5.80 -52.56
N GLN A 321 18.26 -5.26 -51.44
CA GLN A 321 17.65 -4.22 -50.58
C GLN A 321 16.29 -3.69 -51.07
N SER A 322 15.22 -4.40 -50.71
CA SER A 322 13.84 -4.13 -51.16
C SER A 322 12.90 -3.86 -49.98
N TRP A 323 11.84 -3.10 -50.23
CA TRP A 323 10.76 -2.78 -49.31
C TRP A 323 9.52 -3.60 -49.62
N ILE A 324 8.97 -4.26 -48.60
CA ILE A 324 7.84 -5.18 -48.73
C ILE A 324 6.72 -4.77 -47.79
N CYS A 325 5.47 -4.87 -48.24
CA CYS A 325 4.29 -4.66 -47.40
C CYS A 325 4.30 -5.60 -46.17
N LYS A 326 4.06 -5.05 -44.97
CA LYS A 326 4.00 -5.84 -43.72
C LYS A 326 2.96 -6.95 -43.78
N GLN A 327 1.83 -6.72 -44.46
CA GLN A 327 0.77 -7.70 -44.57
C GLN A 327 1.25 -8.95 -45.31
N ILE A 328 1.96 -8.78 -46.43
CA ILE A 328 2.52 -9.88 -47.24
C ILE A 328 3.52 -10.74 -46.45
N LYS A 329 4.29 -10.13 -45.54
CA LYS A 329 5.21 -10.88 -44.68
C LYS A 329 4.49 -11.89 -43.79
N SER A 330 3.34 -11.46 -43.30
CA SER A 330 2.61 -12.18 -42.26
C SER A 330 1.55 -13.09 -42.88
N HIS A 331 0.97 -12.65 -43.99
CA HIS A 331 -0.19 -13.21 -44.69
C HIS A 331 -0.09 -12.85 -46.19
N PRO A 332 0.67 -13.61 -46.99
CA PRO A 332 0.88 -13.34 -48.42
C PRO A 332 -0.41 -13.23 -49.23
N GLU A 333 -1.47 -13.90 -48.81
CA GLU A 333 -2.79 -13.96 -49.45
C GLU A 333 -3.63 -12.68 -49.28
N LYS A 334 -3.24 -11.77 -48.38
CA LYS A 334 -4.06 -10.58 -48.02
C LYS A 334 -3.65 -9.30 -48.74
N CYS A 335 -2.62 -9.32 -49.60
CA CYS A 335 -2.16 -8.13 -50.32
C CYS A 335 -1.31 -8.48 -51.54
N ASP A 336 -1.62 -7.91 -52.70
CA ASP A 336 -0.92 -8.16 -53.97
C ASP A 336 0.25 -7.20 -54.26
N ALA A 337 0.72 -6.45 -53.25
CA ALA A 337 1.79 -5.47 -53.44
C ALA A 337 3.14 -6.12 -53.80
N ILE A 338 3.84 -5.53 -54.75
CA ILE A 338 5.14 -6.02 -55.23
C ILE A 338 6.26 -5.38 -54.39
N PRO A 339 7.34 -6.13 -54.05
CA PRO A 339 8.53 -5.55 -53.44
C PRO A 339 9.14 -4.45 -54.31
N ILE A 340 9.47 -3.29 -53.73
CA ILE A 340 10.11 -2.17 -54.44
C ILE A 340 11.56 -2.05 -53.99
N ARG A 341 12.50 -1.87 -54.91
CA ARG A 341 13.92 -1.77 -54.59
C ARG A 341 14.23 -0.38 -54.02
N GLU A 342 15.20 -0.31 -53.12
CA GLU A 342 15.54 0.93 -52.43
C GLU A 342 16.08 2.02 -53.38
N HIS A 343 16.80 1.64 -54.44
CA HIS A 343 17.26 2.58 -55.45
C HIS A 343 16.09 3.20 -56.24
N GLU A 344 15.05 2.43 -56.57
CA GLU A 344 13.82 2.93 -57.23
C GLU A 344 13.12 3.98 -56.36
N ILE A 345 13.06 3.74 -55.04
CA ILE A 345 12.51 4.72 -54.10
C ILE A 345 13.36 6.00 -54.09
N LYS A 346 14.70 5.88 -54.13
CA LYS A 346 15.60 7.03 -54.18
C LYS A 346 15.37 7.87 -55.44
N GLU A 347 15.32 7.23 -56.61
CA GLU A 347 15.11 7.90 -57.90
C GLU A 347 13.75 8.64 -57.93
N ILE A 348 12.70 8.02 -57.40
CA ILE A 348 11.38 8.63 -57.31
C ILE A 348 11.37 9.82 -56.35
N MET A 349 12.01 9.71 -55.18
CA MET A 349 12.13 10.84 -54.25
C MET A 349 12.91 12.01 -54.87
N GLN A 350 14.02 11.73 -55.58
CA GLN A 350 14.80 12.74 -56.28
C GLN A 350 13.98 13.42 -57.40
N ARG A 351 13.21 12.62 -58.16
CA ARG A 351 12.29 13.16 -59.16
C ARG A 351 11.20 14.04 -58.53
N ALA A 352 10.59 13.59 -57.44
CA ALA A 352 9.58 14.36 -56.71
C ALA A 352 10.13 15.73 -56.27
N MET A 353 11.38 15.75 -55.77
CA MET A 353 12.06 16.98 -55.35
C MET A 353 12.28 17.93 -56.54
N ARG A 354 12.72 17.41 -57.69
CA ARG A 354 12.94 18.21 -58.92
C ARG A 354 11.65 18.76 -59.53
N GLU A 355 10.54 18.01 -59.49
CA GLU A 355 9.26 18.50 -59.99
C GLU A 355 8.65 19.58 -59.06
N ARG A 356 9.02 19.60 -57.78
CA ARG A 356 8.47 20.54 -56.78
C ARG A 356 9.32 21.78 -56.55
N TYR A 357 10.64 21.63 -56.54
CA TYR A 357 11.57 22.68 -56.15
C TYR A 357 12.55 23.00 -57.28
N ASP A 358 12.76 24.30 -57.48
CA ASP A 358 13.85 24.80 -58.29
C ASP A 358 15.12 24.87 -57.44
N PHE A 359 16.10 24.03 -57.75
CA PHE A 359 17.36 23.96 -56.99
C PHE A 359 18.27 25.17 -57.20
N SER A 360 17.95 26.04 -58.18
CA SER A 360 18.61 27.34 -58.33
C SER A 360 18.13 28.39 -57.33
N ASP A 361 17.01 28.16 -56.63
CA ASP A 361 16.50 28.98 -55.52
C ASP A 361 16.42 28.19 -54.19
N PRO A 362 17.55 27.96 -53.49
CA PRO A 362 17.58 27.32 -52.17
C PRO A 362 16.83 28.12 -51.09
N ASP A 363 16.62 29.43 -51.29
CA ASP A 363 16.02 30.30 -50.29
C ASP A 363 14.50 30.09 -50.16
N LYS A 364 13.82 29.66 -51.24
CA LYS A 364 12.45 29.15 -51.14
C LYS A 364 12.37 27.93 -50.22
N MET A 365 13.26 26.95 -50.39
CA MET A 365 13.31 25.74 -49.54
C MET A 365 13.60 26.10 -48.08
N LYS A 366 14.58 27.00 -47.83
CA LYS A 366 14.89 27.49 -46.48
C LYS A 366 13.70 28.16 -45.81
N ARG A 367 12.97 29.02 -46.52
CA ARG A 367 11.78 29.71 -45.99
C ARG A 367 10.69 28.72 -45.60
N GLU A 368 10.41 27.72 -46.42
CA GLU A 368 9.39 26.71 -46.12
C GLU A 368 9.78 25.82 -44.93
N LEU A 369 11.05 25.41 -44.84
CA LEU A 369 11.58 24.64 -43.71
C LEU A 369 11.54 25.43 -42.40
N LYS A 370 12.02 26.69 -42.39
CA LYS A 370 11.97 27.58 -41.22
C LYS A 370 10.54 27.81 -40.75
N ARG A 371 9.64 28.18 -41.66
CA ARG A 371 8.21 28.38 -41.36
C ARG A 371 7.57 27.15 -40.70
N THR A 372 7.92 25.95 -41.17
CA THR A 372 7.38 24.69 -40.62
C THR A 372 7.98 24.33 -39.27
N ASN A 373 9.28 24.60 -39.06
CA ASN A 373 9.93 24.40 -37.77
C ASN A 373 9.46 25.39 -36.70
N ASP A 374 9.12 26.61 -37.12
CA ASP A 374 8.62 27.68 -36.27
C ASP A 374 7.09 27.62 -36.07
N ALA A 375 6.39 26.77 -36.82
CA ALA A 375 4.95 26.61 -36.72
C ALA A 375 4.53 26.21 -35.29
N ASN A 376 3.58 26.96 -34.73
CA ASN A 376 3.06 26.71 -33.39
C ASN A 376 1.93 25.67 -33.43
N PHE A 377 2.29 24.40 -33.65
CA PHE A 377 1.33 23.30 -33.68
C PHE A 377 0.50 23.20 -32.39
N GLU A 378 1.04 23.65 -31.25
CA GLU A 378 0.29 23.68 -29.98
C GLU A 378 -0.82 24.73 -29.98
N TYR A 379 -0.59 25.90 -30.57
CA TYR A 379 -1.66 26.89 -30.77
C TYR A 379 -2.79 26.32 -31.64
N HIS A 380 -2.45 25.62 -32.73
CA HIS A 380 -3.45 24.99 -33.58
C HIS A 380 -4.17 23.82 -32.89
N ARG A 381 -3.48 23.03 -32.06
CA ARG A 381 -4.09 22.00 -31.19
C ARG A 381 -5.10 22.65 -30.24
N LEU A 382 -4.68 23.69 -29.53
CA LEU A 382 -5.54 24.43 -28.60
C LEU A 382 -6.76 25.01 -29.32
N SER A 383 -6.59 25.66 -30.48
CA SER A 383 -7.70 26.21 -31.27
C SER A 383 -8.75 25.15 -31.63
N LEU A 384 -8.31 23.97 -32.11
CA LEU A 384 -9.24 22.89 -32.43
C LEU A 384 -9.94 22.32 -31.19
N PHE A 385 -9.24 22.24 -30.05
CA PHE A 385 -9.87 21.83 -28.80
C PHE A 385 -10.90 22.87 -28.31
N TYR A 386 -10.63 24.17 -28.46
CA TYR A 386 -11.60 25.23 -28.17
C TYR A 386 -12.82 25.16 -29.10
N GLU A 387 -12.62 24.96 -30.40
CA GLU A 387 -13.71 24.81 -31.38
C GLU A 387 -14.57 23.57 -31.08
N LEU A 388 -13.92 22.45 -30.73
CA LEU A 388 -14.62 21.23 -30.33
C LEU A 388 -15.44 21.45 -29.05
N GLU A 389 -14.90 22.17 -28.07
CA GLU A 389 -15.61 22.49 -26.83
C GLU A 389 -16.81 23.41 -27.10
N ALA A 390 -16.64 24.45 -27.92
CA ALA A 390 -17.73 25.32 -28.35
C ALA A 390 -18.82 24.55 -29.12
N ALA A 391 -18.47 23.54 -29.92
CA ALA A 391 -19.43 22.65 -30.57
C ALA A 391 -20.17 21.75 -29.55
N ARG A 392 -19.48 21.26 -28.52
CA ARG A 392 -20.04 20.44 -27.44
C ARG A 392 -20.95 21.21 -26.50
N GLU A 393 -20.61 22.45 -26.16
CA GLU A 393 -21.50 23.32 -25.36
C GLU A 393 -22.79 23.62 -26.12
N ARG A 394 -22.70 23.87 -27.43
CA ARG A 394 -23.88 24.03 -28.30
C ARG A 394 -24.74 22.75 -28.37
N GLU A 395 -24.13 21.57 -28.34
CA GLU A 395 -24.84 20.29 -28.23
C GLU A 395 -25.48 20.08 -26.84
N ARG A 396 -24.80 20.49 -25.77
CA ARG A 396 -25.21 20.26 -24.37
C ARG A 396 -26.29 21.23 -23.88
N TYR A 397 -26.23 22.50 -24.31
CA TYR A 397 -27.10 23.57 -23.84
C TYR A 397 -27.94 24.22 -24.95
N GLY A 398 -27.70 23.88 -26.22
CA GLY A 398 -28.51 24.36 -27.35
C GLY A 398 -29.75 23.50 -27.59
N PRO A 399 -30.70 23.99 -28.41
CA PRO A 399 -31.85 23.20 -28.83
C PRO A 399 -31.37 21.94 -29.59
N PRO A 400 -32.02 20.78 -29.40
CA PRO A 400 -31.59 19.54 -30.05
C PRO A 400 -31.58 19.70 -31.57
N ASN A 401 -30.37 19.73 -32.15
CA ASN A 401 -30.11 19.98 -33.57
C ASN A 401 -29.00 19.05 -34.07
N ASP A 402 -29.32 18.25 -35.10
CA ASP A 402 -28.43 17.29 -35.75
C ASP A 402 -27.17 17.96 -36.37
N SER A 403 -27.24 19.27 -36.65
CA SER A 403 -26.11 20.07 -37.14
C SER A 403 -24.94 20.13 -36.14
N ALA A 404 -25.23 20.37 -34.85
CA ALA A 404 -24.19 20.48 -33.81
C ALA A 404 -23.51 19.13 -33.55
N THR A 405 -24.27 18.04 -33.61
CA THR A 405 -23.73 16.67 -33.48
C THR A 405 -22.82 16.31 -34.66
N LYS A 406 -23.19 16.69 -35.89
CA LYS A 406 -22.37 16.52 -37.09
C LYS A 406 -21.10 17.38 -37.06
N GLU A 407 -21.21 18.63 -36.62
CA GLU A 407 -20.07 19.55 -36.44
C GLU A 407 -19.06 18.98 -35.43
N LYS A 408 -19.52 18.50 -34.28
CA LYS A 408 -18.68 17.81 -33.29
C LYS A 408 -17.97 16.59 -33.86
N ARG A 409 -18.68 15.66 -34.50
CA ARG A 409 -18.08 14.46 -35.10
C ARG A 409 -17.04 14.80 -36.17
N ARG A 410 -17.30 15.83 -36.97
CA ARG A 410 -16.36 16.36 -37.96
C ARG A 410 -15.08 16.87 -37.28
N LEU A 411 -15.21 17.69 -36.23
CA LEU A 411 -14.07 18.24 -35.48
C LEU A 411 -13.26 17.13 -34.79
N GLU A 412 -13.90 16.12 -34.19
CA GLU A 412 -13.21 14.97 -33.59
C GLU A 412 -12.37 14.19 -34.62
N HIS A 413 -12.93 13.96 -35.82
CA HIS A 413 -12.21 13.31 -36.91
C HIS A 413 -11.06 14.18 -37.45
N GLU A 414 -11.29 15.49 -37.56
CA GLU A 414 -10.28 16.45 -38.01
C GLU A 414 -9.09 16.53 -37.04
N ILE A 415 -9.35 16.53 -35.74
CA ILE A 415 -8.33 16.50 -34.68
C ILE A 415 -7.47 15.24 -34.82
N LEU A 416 -8.09 14.05 -34.92
CA LEU A 416 -7.35 12.79 -35.08
C LEU A 416 -6.46 12.79 -36.32
N LYS A 417 -6.96 13.30 -37.45
CA LYS A 417 -6.20 13.38 -38.70
C LYS A 417 -5.02 14.36 -38.58
N LYS A 418 -5.25 15.54 -38.00
CA LYS A 418 -4.23 16.57 -37.80
C LYS A 418 -3.19 16.17 -36.74
N GLU A 419 -3.56 15.45 -35.69
CA GLU A 419 -2.61 14.96 -34.68
C GLU A 419 -1.56 14.02 -35.29
N VAL A 420 -1.98 13.05 -36.11
CA VAL A 420 -1.05 12.13 -36.78
C VAL A 420 -0.11 12.89 -37.72
N PHE A 421 -0.64 13.86 -38.45
CA PHE A 421 0.16 14.71 -39.34
C PHE A 421 1.18 15.55 -38.56
N TRP A 422 0.75 16.26 -37.51
CA TRP A 422 1.64 17.07 -36.68
C TRP A 422 2.71 16.23 -35.97
N GLU A 423 2.37 15.03 -35.51
CA GLU A 423 3.34 14.11 -34.90
C GLU A 423 4.43 13.72 -35.92
N GLN A 424 4.05 13.36 -37.15
CA GLN A 424 5.00 13.02 -38.21
C GLN A 424 5.90 14.22 -38.60
N VAL A 425 5.31 15.41 -38.73
CA VAL A 425 6.07 16.63 -38.99
C VAL A 425 7.06 16.85 -37.83
N GLU A 426 6.62 16.81 -36.58
CA GLU A 426 7.50 17.04 -35.42
C GLU A 426 8.61 15.99 -35.27
N GLU A 427 8.36 14.70 -35.56
CA GLU A 427 9.37 13.63 -35.58
C GLU A 427 10.54 13.94 -36.53
N ASP A 428 10.25 14.59 -37.65
CA ASP A 428 11.21 14.85 -38.72
C ASP A 428 11.94 16.20 -38.58
N LYS A 429 11.70 16.94 -37.49
CA LYS A 429 12.36 18.24 -37.22
C LYS A 429 13.89 18.16 -37.33
N LYS A 430 14.50 17.11 -36.77
CA LYS A 430 15.96 16.91 -36.84
C LYS A 430 16.49 16.84 -38.27
N TYR A 431 15.73 16.26 -39.21
CA TYR A 431 16.12 16.16 -40.62
C TYR A 431 15.96 17.53 -41.30
N ARG A 432 14.95 18.32 -40.90
CA ARG A 432 14.77 19.70 -41.37
C ARG A 432 15.86 20.63 -40.87
N ASP A 433 16.25 20.51 -39.59
CA ASP A 433 17.36 21.29 -39.02
C ASP A 433 18.68 20.95 -39.76
N GLN A 434 18.94 19.67 -40.03
CA GLN A 434 20.08 19.23 -40.84
C GLN A 434 20.02 19.77 -42.28
N ALA A 435 18.86 19.68 -42.93
CA ALA A 435 18.68 20.20 -44.29
C ALA A 435 18.86 21.72 -44.36
N LEU A 436 18.44 22.47 -43.33
CA LEU A 436 18.66 23.92 -43.25
C LEU A 436 20.16 24.27 -43.23
N THR A 437 20.98 23.51 -42.53
CA THR A 437 22.45 23.66 -42.54
C THR A 437 23.04 23.29 -43.91
N SER A 438 22.56 22.21 -44.54
CA SER A 438 23.04 21.79 -45.87
C SER A 438 22.69 22.76 -47.00
N LEU A 439 21.58 23.51 -46.89
CA LEU A 439 21.12 24.50 -47.87
C LEU A 439 21.97 25.78 -47.93
N GLU A 440 23.04 25.89 -47.13
CA GLU A 440 24.01 27.00 -47.21
C GLU A 440 24.90 26.96 -48.47
N LYS A 441 24.92 25.83 -49.20
CA LYS A 441 25.67 25.62 -50.45
C LYS A 441 24.73 25.29 -51.61
N ALA A 442 25.21 25.41 -52.85
CA ALA A 442 24.48 25.00 -54.04
C ALA A 442 24.24 23.47 -54.02
N LEU A 443 23.02 23.02 -54.31
CA LEU A 443 22.65 21.60 -54.26
C LEU A 443 23.10 20.85 -55.52
N THR A 444 23.66 19.67 -55.33
CA THR A 444 23.91 18.68 -56.38
C THR A 444 23.02 17.44 -56.21
N ASP A 445 22.93 16.59 -57.24
CA ASP A 445 22.19 15.32 -57.15
C ASP A 445 22.76 14.35 -56.10
N GLU A 446 24.04 14.51 -55.74
CA GLU A 446 24.69 13.74 -54.68
C GLU A 446 24.23 14.17 -53.27
N ASP A 447 23.79 15.43 -53.11
CA ASP A 447 23.29 15.99 -51.85
C ASP A 447 21.85 15.53 -51.52
N LEU A 448 21.12 15.00 -52.52
CA LEU A 448 19.78 14.41 -52.35
C LEU A 448 19.84 13.02 -51.71
N THR A 449 20.32 12.99 -50.46
CA THR A 449 20.30 11.82 -49.58
C THR A 449 18.89 11.53 -49.06
N PHE A 450 18.65 10.32 -48.54
CA PHE A 450 17.34 10.01 -47.95
C PHE A 450 17.03 10.88 -46.73
N GLU A 451 18.05 11.21 -45.95
CA GLU A 451 17.99 12.11 -44.81
C GLU A 451 17.58 13.52 -45.22
N PHE A 452 18.20 14.05 -46.28
CA PHE A 452 17.85 15.37 -46.82
C PHE A 452 16.41 15.38 -47.37
N MET A 453 16.05 14.42 -48.21
CA MET A 453 14.70 14.37 -48.80
C MET A 453 13.60 14.10 -47.75
N ARG A 454 13.92 13.39 -46.66
CA ARG A 454 13.00 13.19 -45.52
C ARG A 454 12.66 14.49 -44.79
N ALA A 455 13.48 15.53 -44.90
CA ALA A 455 13.12 16.85 -44.39
C ALA A 455 11.81 17.38 -45.03
N PHE A 456 11.51 16.95 -46.27
CA PHE A 456 10.39 17.43 -47.06
C PHE A 456 9.27 16.36 -47.23
N ILE A 457 9.62 15.08 -47.25
CA ILE A 457 8.65 14.01 -47.56
C ILE A 457 8.20 13.29 -46.28
N LEU A 458 6.90 13.36 -45.98
CA LEU A 458 6.30 12.68 -44.81
C LEU A 458 5.85 11.25 -45.11
N ARG A 459 5.38 11.01 -46.33
CA ARG A 459 4.78 9.72 -46.70
C ARG A 459 4.99 9.41 -48.17
N ILE A 460 5.29 8.14 -48.44
CA ILE A 460 5.40 7.58 -49.78
C ILE A 460 4.46 6.37 -49.83
N GLU A 461 3.41 6.44 -50.63
CA GLU A 461 2.59 5.28 -50.95
C GLU A 461 3.00 4.69 -52.29
N VAL A 462 3.16 3.37 -52.34
CA VAL A 462 3.56 2.67 -53.54
C VAL A 462 2.47 1.72 -54.01
N TYR A 463 2.00 1.93 -55.24
CA TYR A 463 0.98 1.13 -55.88
C TYR A 463 1.62 0.05 -56.78
N PRO A 464 0.91 -1.06 -57.07
CA PRO A 464 1.44 -2.15 -57.90
C PRO A 464 1.77 -1.76 -59.34
N SER A 465 1.15 -0.70 -59.86
CA SER A 465 1.48 -0.07 -61.14
C SER A 465 2.81 0.69 -61.14
N PHE A 466 3.51 0.72 -60.00
CA PHE A 466 4.59 1.66 -59.71
C PHE A 466 4.15 3.13 -59.84
N ASP A 467 2.89 3.40 -59.54
CA ASP A 467 2.45 4.75 -59.23
C ASP A 467 2.82 5.08 -57.78
N PHE A 468 3.28 6.30 -57.57
CA PHE A 468 3.70 6.79 -56.26
C PHE A 468 2.85 8.00 -55.85
N LEU A 469 2.38 7.97 -54.60
CA LEU A 469 1.78 9.14 -53.96
C LEU A 469 2.75 9.66 -52.90
N ILE A 470 3.28 10.86 -53.13
CA ILE A 470 4.18 11.56 -52.21
C ILE A 470 3.38 12.59 -51.42
N THR A 471 3.33 12.43 -50.10
CA THR A 471 2.78 13.46 -49.20
C THR A 471 3.91 14.29 -48.63
N TRP A 472 3.82 15.61 -48.83
CA TRP A 472 4.81 16.59 -48.40
C TRP A 472 4.55 17.09 -46.98
N PHE A 473 5.56 17.69 -46.36
CA PHE A 473 5.48 18.26 -44.99
C PHE A 473 4.44 19.38 -44.81
N ASP A 474 4.00 20.00 -45.90
CA ASP A 474 2.92 20.99 -45.92
C ASP A 474 1.52 20.37 -46.12
N GLY A 475 1.45 19.05 -46.25
CA GLY A 475 0.21 18.28 -46.43
C GLY A 475 -0.27 18.18 -47.87
N THR A 476 0.43 18.78 -48.84
CA THR A 476 0.12 18.60 -50.26
C THR A 476 0.56 17.23 -50.76
N GLU A 477 -0.01 16.79 -51.89
CA GLU A 477 0.27 15.48 -52.47
C GLU A 477 0.72 15.60 -53.94
N SER A 478 1.74 14.83 -54.32
CA SER A 478 2.19 14.68 -55.71
C SER A 478 2.01 13.25 -56.16
N LYS A 479 1.32 13.06 -57.29
CA LYS A 479 1.15 11.75 -57.93
C LYS A 479 2.21 11.61 -59.03
N LEU A 480 3.10 10.65 -58.86
CA LEU A 480 4.14 10.34 -59.84
C LEU A 480 3.80 9.02 -60.52
N LYS A 481 3.65 9.06 -61.84
CA LYS A 481 3.53 7.86 -62.66
C LYS A 481 4.91 7.44 -63.14
N GLU A 482 5.24 6.16 -63.02
CA GLU A 482 6.45 5.62 -63.62
C GLU A 482 6.20 5.31 -65.11
N SER A 483 7.01 5.90 -65.99
CA SER A 483 6.85 5.78 -67.45
C SER A 483 7.59 4.57 -68.05
N LYS A 484 8.38 3.78 -67.29
CA LYS A 484 9.33 2.81 -67.90
C LYS A 484 9.46 1.41 -67.27
N TYR A 485 8.58 0.97 -66.38
CA TYR A 485 8.63 -0.42 -65.87
C TYR A 485 7.28 -1.13 -65.89
N CYS A 486 6.88 -1.62 -67.07
CA CYS A 486 6.03 -2.81 -67.18
C CYS A 486 6.92 -4.06 -67.08
N GLY A 487 7.51 -4.28 -65.90
CA GLY A 487 8.29 -5.48 -65.61
C GLY A 487 7.35 -6.62 -65.23
N LYS A 488 7.17 -7.60 -66.12
CA LYS A 488 6.39 -8.84 -65.91
C LYS A 488 6.47 -9.32 -64.46
N GLY A 489 5.39 -9.17 -63.71
CA GLY A 489 5.27 -9.74 -62.37
C GLY A 489 5.53 -11.24 -62.43
N ARG A 490 6.63 -11.70 -61.81
CA ARG A 490 6.89 -13.12 -61.64
C ARG A 490 5.81 -13.69 -60.72
N LYS A 491 4.80 -14.35 -61.30
CA LYS A 491 3.91 -15.24 -60.56
C LYS A 491 4.77 -16.29 -59.86
N ARG A 492 4.72 -16.36 -58.52
CA ARG A 492 5.28 -17.50 -57.78
C ARG A 492 4.38 -18.70 -58.05
N LYS A 493 4.89 -19.71 -58.76
CA LYS A 493 4.32 -21.07 -58.73
C LYS A 493 4.60 -21.67 -57.34
N PRO A 494 3.64 -22.37 -56.71
CA PRO A 494 3.93 -23.23 -55.57
C PRO A 494 4.93 -24.31 -56.01
N SER A 495 6.00 -24.52 -55.26
CA SER A 495 6.95 -25.60 -55.55
C SER A 495 6.34 -26.96 -55.22
N GLU A 496 6.28 -27.85 -56.21
CA GLU A 496 5.83 -29.25 -56.12
C GLU A 496 6.74 -30.14 -55.25
N ASP A 497 7.89 -29.66 -54.80
CA ASP A 497 8.89 -30.45 -54.05
C ASP A 497 8.52 -30.76 -52.59
N MET A 498 7.30 -30.44 -52.15
CA MET A 498 6.82 -30.65 -50.79
C MET A 498 5.88 -31.86 -50.64
N LYS A 499 5.70 -32.66 -51.69
CA LYS A 499 4.87 -33.89 -51.66
C LYS A 499 5.66 -35.18 -51.39
N MET A 500 6.99 -35.18 -51.45
CA MET A 500 7.81 -36.40 -51.27
C MET A 500 8.36 -36.63 -49.85
N LEU A 501 8.05 -35.78 -48.88
CA LEU A 501 8.59 -35.89 -47.51
C LEU A 501 7.52 -36.09 -46.41
N ILE A 502 6.28 -36.44 -46.79
CA ILE A 502 5.15 -36.64 -45.87
C ILE A 502 4.60 -38.10 -45.95
N SER A 503 5.40 -39.05 -46.42
CA SER A 503 5.02 -40.47 -46.42
C SER A 503 6.19 -41.35 -46.03
N ALA A 504 6.60 -41.27 -44.76
CA ALA A 504 7.27 -42.37 -44.06
C ALA A 504 7.27 -42.09 -42.55
N ASN A 505 6.93 -43.11 -41.78
CA ASN A 505 6.98 -43.22 -40.32
C ASN A 505 5.83 -42.59 -39.53
N ALA A 506 4.65 -43.21 -39.68
CA ALA A 506 3.63 -43.27 -38.64
C ALA A 506 3.54 -44.73 -38.14
N GLU A 507 4.57 -45.22 -37.45
CA GLU A 507 4.52 -46.45 -36.66
C GLU A 507 5.85 -46.63 -35.90
N ALA A 508 5.97 -46.03 -34.72
CA ALA A 508 6.87 -46.50 -33.67
C ALA A 508 6.60 -45.76 -32.34
N MET A 509 6.55 -46.53 -31.26
CA MET A 509 6.51 -46.15 -29.84
C MET A 509 5.15 -45.75 -29.27
N LYS A 510 4.36 -46.78 -28.93
CA LYS A 510 3.54 -46.73 -27.71
C LYS A 510 4.50 -46.62 -26.51
N PRO A 511 4.32 -45.69 -25.57
CA PRO A 511 5.04 -45.74 -24.31
C PRO A 511 4.56 -46.96 -23.53
N GLU A 512 5.49 -47.83 -23.14
CA GLU A 512 5.26 -48.86 -22.13
C GLU A 512 4.77 -48.19 -20.84
N GLY A 513 3.86 -48.90 -20.15
CA GLY A 513 3.03 -48.37 -19.08
C GLY A 513 3.79 -47.60 -18.01
N ILE A 514 3.36 -46.36 -17.78
CA ILE A 514 3.69 -45.62 -16.57
C ILE A 514 2.61 -46.00 -15.55
N ASP A 515 2.99 -46.81 -14.58
CA ASP A 515 2.17 -47.12 -13.41
C ASP A 515 1.95 -45.85 -12.59
N ASN A 516 0.68 -45.52 -12.31
CA ASN A 516 0.26 -44.24 -11.74
C ASN A 516 -0.03 -44.32 -10.22
N ASN A 517 0.51 -45.30 -9.50
CA ASN A 517 0.16 -45.57 -8.11
C ASN A 517 1.35 -45.59 -7.12
N ASP A 518 2.23 -44.58 -7.18
CA ASP A 518 3.19 -44.35 -6.08
C ASP A 518 3.21 -42.87 -5.64
N PRO A 519 3.15 -42.57 -4.32
CA PRO A 519 3.14 -41.20 -3.82
C PRO A 519 4.50 -40.52 -4.08
N LEU A 520 4.52 -39.61 -5.05
CA LEU A 520 5.69 -38.85 -5.48
C LEU A 520 6.26 -37.99 -4.32
N SER A 521 7.48 -38.32 -3.87
CA SER A 521 8.23 -37.48 -2.93
C SER A 521 8.85 -36.29 -3.68
N ILE A 522 8.38 -35.07 -3.41
CA ILE A 522 8.91 -33.84 -4.01
C ILE A 522 10.22 -33.46 -3.30
N LYS A 523 11.33 -33.39 -4.03
CA LYS A 523 12.62 -32.86 -3.54
C LYS A 523 13.04 -31.63 -4.36
N ALA A 524 13.36 -30.54 -3.68
CA ALA A 524 14.00 -29.37 -4.28
C ALA A 524 15.51 -29.48 -4.06
N VAL A 525 16.29 -29.59 -5.13
CA VAL A 525 17.75 -29.69 -5.05
C VAL A 525 18.37 -28.38 -5.53
N PRO A 526 19.18 -27.70 -4.71
CA PRO A 526 19.98 -26.57 -5.16
C PRO A 526 21.06 -27.05 -6.12
N ILE A 527 21.15 -26.42 -7.30
CA ILE A 527 22.20 -26.74 -8.27
C ILE A 527 23.47 -26.00 -7.85
N ASN A 528 24.41 -26.70 -7.22
CA ASN A 528 25.75 -26.20 -6.92
C ASN A 528 26.67 -26.43 -8.11
N ASN A 529 26.93 -25.38 -8.89
CA ASN A 529 28.01 -25.39 -9.88
C ASN A 529 29.30 -24.87 -9.21
N HIS A 530 30.03 -25.75 -8.54
CA HIS A 530 31.43 -25.51 -8.16
C HIS A 530 32.33 -26.55 -8.84
N SER A 531 33.04 -26.10 -9.86
CA SER A 531 34.33 -26.68 -10.25
C SER A 531 35.19 -25.61 -10.94
N ASN A 532 36.17 -25.12 -10.18
CA ASN A 532 37.49 -24.57 -10.52
C ASN A 532 37.68 -23.70 -11.77
N ASN A 533 38.18 -22.48 -11.53
CA ASN A 533 39.49 -22.09 -12.06
C ASN A 533 40.15 -21.05 -11.15
N ASN A 534 41.34 -21.42 -10.65
CA ASN A 534 42.30 -20.55 -9.99
C ASN A 534 42.77 -19.45 -10.96
N HIS A 535 42.71 -18.19 -10.54
CA HIS A 535 43.73 -17.21 -10.90
C HIS A 535 43.87 -16.18 -9.79
N THR A 536 44.98 -16.30 -9.07
CA THR A 536 45.59 -15.29 -8.22
C THR A 536 46.01 -14.11 -9.10
N ILE A 537 45.56 -12.90 -8.80
CA ILE A 537 46.21 -11.66 -9.22
C ILE A 537 46.24 -10.72 -8.02
N ASN A 538 47.47 -10.50 -7.52
CA ASN A 538 47.83 -9.36 -6.68
C ASN A 538 47.68 -8.09 -7.50
N THR A 539 47.10 -7.05 -6.90
CA THR A 539 47.46 -5.68 -7.22
C THR A 539 47.35 -4.83 -5.97
N GLU A 540 48.53 -4.43 -5.49
CA GLU A 540 48.77 -3.38 -4.53
C GLU A 540 48.02 -2.11 -4.96
N VAL A 541 47.37 -1.45 -4.00
CA VAL A 541 46.87 -0.08 -4.15
C VAL A 541 47.83 0.81 -3.38
N THR A 542 48.58 1.63 -4.13
CA THR A 542 49.41 2.70 -3.60
C THR A 542 48.55 3.80 -2.95
N PRO A 543 49.02 4.45 -1.88
CA PRO A 543 48.29 5.55 -1.22
C PRO A 543 48.30 6.80 -2.12
N ILE A 544 47.14 7.41 -2.31
CA ILE A 544 47.06 8.75 -2.91
C ILE A 544 47.20 9.78 -1.78
N GLU A 545 48.17 10.68 -1.97
CA GLU A 545 48.61 11.70 -1.04
C GLU A 545 47.51 12.70 -0.64
N GLU A 546 47.59 13.13 0.62
CA GLU A 546 46.81 14.20 1.24
C GLU A 546 47.07 15.55 0.55
N HIS A 547 46.09 16.01 -0.23
CA HIS A 547 46.03 17.42 -0.62
C HIS A 547 45.34 18.24 0.48
N SER A 548 46.20 18.93 1.25
CA SER A 548 46.00 20.16 2.03
C SER A 548 44.63 20.84 1.88
N ARG A 549 43.82 20.80 2.94
CA ARG A 549 42.63 21.65 3.10
C ARG A 549 43.07 23.04 3.62
N PRO A 550 42.53 24.15 3.10
CA PRO A 550 42.88 25.48 3.57
C PRO A 550 42.39 25.71 5.02
N LYS A 551 43.22 26.44 5.75
CA LYS A 551 43.05 26.85 7.15
C LYS A 551 41.68 27.52 7.39
N SER A 552 41.11 27.18 8.53
CA SER A 552 39.95 27.78 9.19
C SER A 552 39.92 29.31 9.07
N ILE A 553 38.75 29.84 8.69
CA ILE A 553 38.40 31.24 8.90
C ILE A 553 37.90 31.35 10.35
N GLU A 554 38.68 32.01 11.21
CA GLU A 554 38.23 32.43 12.54
C GLU A 554 37.23 33.58 12.41
N ILE A 555 35.99 33.35 12.87
CA ILE A 555 35.03 34.42 13.09
C ILE A 555 35.30 34.98 14.47
N LEU A 556 35.87 36.18 14.53
CA LEU A 556 36.07 36.95 15.76
C LEU A 556 34.78 37.73 16.08
N ASN A 557 34.16 37.35 17.19
CA ASN A 557 33.11 38.05 17.95
C ASN A 557 31.68 38.06 17.38
N GLU A 558 30.83 37.19 17.94
CA GLU A 558 29.38 37.41 18.03
C GLU A 558 29.00 37.94 19.43
N PRO A 559 28.03 38.86 19.53
CA PRO A 559 27.64 39.49 20.78
C PRO A 559 26.99 38.47 21.72
N GLN A 560 27.56 38.31 22.92
CA GLN A 560 27.02 37.43 23.96
C GLN A 560 25.69 37.97 24.48
N SER A 561 24.58 37.44 23.93
CA SER A 561 23.34 37.28 24.68
C SER A 561 23.57 36.11 25.63
N SER A 562 23.49 36.36 26.94
CA SER A 562 23.53 35.33 27.98
C SER A 562 22.31 34.40 27.85
N LYS A 563 22.35 33.45 26.90
CA LYS A 563 21.38 32.37 26.83
C LYS A 563 21.71 31.39 27.95
N SER A 564 20.72 31.08 28.78
CA SER A 564 20.80 29.98 29.75
C SER A 564 21.14 28.68 29.02
N LYS A 565 21.99 27.84 29.62
CA LYS A 565 22.32 26.52 29.07
C LYS A 565 21.04 25.72 28.80
N LYS A 566 20.99 25.01 27.67
CA LYS A 566 19.87 24.13 27.31
C LYS A 566 20.02 22.82 28.09
N ARG A 567 18.97 22.35 28.75
CA ARG A 567 18.96 21.04 29.43
C ARG A 567 18.75 19.94 28.40
N VAL A 568 19.75 19.11 28.19
CA VAL A 568 19.81 18.14 27.09
C VAL A 568 19.82 16.72 27.64
N CYS A 569 18.92 15.88 27.15
CA CYS A 569 18.94 14.46 27.42
C CYS A 569 19.22 13.64 26.15
N CYS A 570 19.60 12.38 26.33
CA CYS A 570 19.69 11.41 25.24
C CYS A 570 18.60 10.35 25.35
N TYR A 571 18.01 9.96 24.21
CA TYR A 571 17.16 8.78 24.11
C TYR A 571 17.80 7.67 23.27
N VAL A 572 17.94 6.49 23.88
CA VAL A 572 18.61 5.31 23.32
C VAL A 572 17.64 4.12 23.24
N ARG A 573 17.74 3.34 22.16
CA ARG A 573 16.98 2.10 21.98
C ARG A 573 17.89 0.95 21.59
N VAL A 574 18.09 -0.01 22.49
CA VAL A 574 19.00 -1.16 22.32
C VAL A 574 18.23 -2.35 21.71
N SER A 575 18.85 -3.16 20.85
CA SER A 575 18.27 -4.40 20.27
C SER A 575 17.97 -5.44 21.38
N SER A 576 17.36 -6.61 21.12
CA SER A 576 17.24 -7.73 22.10
C SER A 576 18.12 -8.94 21.73
N GLY A 577 18.89 -9.49 22.69
CA GLY A 577 19.90 -10.58 22.55
C GLY A 577 21.04 -10.53 23.61
N GLU A 578 21.65 -11.67 23.99
CA GLU A 578 22.65 -11.83 25.09
C GLU A 578 23.97 -11.03 24.99
N GLU A 579 24.77 -11.03 26.09
CA GLU A 579 26.11 -10.49 26.45
C GLU A 579 26.76 -9.36 25.61
N ASP A 580 26.73 -9.38 24.29
CA ASP A 580 27.22 -8.31 23.39
C ASP A 580 26.45 -6.97 23.55
N GLN A 581 25.32 -6.98 24.26
CA GLN A 581 24.45 -5.82 24.46
C GLN A 581 24.85 -4.87 25.58
N LEU A 582 25.42 -5.37 26.67
CA LEU A 582 25.92 -4.52 27.76
C LEU A 582 27.03 -3.61 27.21
N ALA A 583 27.90 -4.14 26.35
CA ALA A 583 28.92 -3.35 25.65
C ALA A 583 28.29 -2.27 24.74
N SER A 584 27.26 -2.62 23.96
CA SER A 584 26.56 -1.66 23.07
C SER A 584 25.79 -0.58 23.83
N TYR A 585 25.20 -0.92 24.98
CA TYR A 585 24.49 0.02 25.84
C TYR A 585 25.46 0.96 26.57
N ARG A 586 26.54 0.41 27.14
CA ARG A 586 27.62 1.18 27.76
C ARG A 586 28.27 2.16 26.77
N PHE A 587 28.52 1.73 25.52
CA PHE A 587 29.01 2.59 24.45
C PHE A 587 28.11 3.82 24.24
N GLN A 588 26.80 3.60 24.19
CA GLN A 588 25.85 4.67 23.91
C GLN A 588 25.75 5.65 25.08
N ILE A 589 25.78 5.17 26.33
CA ILE A 589 25.87 6.06 27.51
C ILE A 589 27.15 6.90 27.44
N ALA A 590 28.32 6.28 27.26
CA ALA A 590 29.59 6.98 27.21
C ALA A 590 29.64 8.02 26.07
N TYR A 591 29.23 7.63 24.85
CA TYR A 591 29.20 8.50 23.67
C TYR A 591 28.30 9.72 23.88
N TYR A 592 27.06 9.54 24.36
CA TYR A 592 26.11 10.63 24.52
C TYR A 592 26.42 11.50 25.74
N THR A 593 26.90 10.91 26.84
CA THR A 593 27.39 11.68 28.00
C THR A 593 28.55 12.58 27.59
N HIS A 594 29.52 12.07 26.83
CA HIS A 594 30.62 12.89 26.30
C HIS A 594 30.13 13.98 25.34
N THR A 595 29.26 13.62 24.38
CA THR A 595 28.72 14.56 23.39
C THR A 595 27.99 15.74 24.05
N ILE A 596 27.23 15.48 25.12
CA ILE A 596 26.49 16.52 25.84
C ILE A 596 27.43 17.40 26.68
N HIS A 597 28.34 16.79 27.45
CA HIS A 597 29.26 17.53 28.33
C HIS A 597 30.29 18.37 27.58
N LYS A 598 30.70 17.93 26.38
CA LYS A 598 31.61 18.67 25.51
C LYS A 598 31.06 20.03 25.07
N ASN A 599 29.73 20.18 25.00
CA ASN A 599 29.11 21.42 24.55
C ASN A 599 28.85 22.37 25.74
N PRO A 600 29.53 23.53 25.85
CA PRO A 600 29.38 24.44 26.98
C PRO A 600 27.98 25.07 27.08
N GLN A 601 27.19 25.01 26.00
CA GLN A 601 25.81 25.49 25.95
C GLN A 601 24.80 24.46 26.47
N TYR A 602 25.23 23.23 26.76
CA TYR A 602 24.37 22.16 27.23
C TYR A 602 24.54 21.92 28.73
N GLU A 603 23.43 21.58 29.37
CA GLU A 603 23.36 21.07 30.73
C GLU A 603 22.82 19.63 30.65
N PHE A 604 23.54 18.68 31.22
CA PHE A 604 23.17 17.27 31.12
C PHE A 604 21.92 16.95 31.96
N ALA A 605 20.87 16.46 31.28
CA ALA A 605 19.57 16.12 31.88
C ALA A 605 19.30 14.60 31.94
N GLY A 606 20.32 13.77 31.67
CA GLY A 606 20.27 12.31 31.79
C GLY A 606 20.21 11.54 30.48
N VAL A 607 20.35 10.22 30.57
CA VAL A 607 20.22 9.27 29.45
C VAL A 607 19.01 8.37 29.71
N TYR A 608 18.10 8.26 28.74
CA TYR A 608 16.90 7.44 28.81
C TYR A 608 17.02 6.28 27.82
N ALA A 609 16.87 5.04 28.27
CA ALA A 609 17.08 3.88 27.40
C ALA A 609 16.03 2.78 27.57
N ASP A 610 15.54 2.24 26.46
CA ASP A 610 14.64 1.07 26.45
C ASP A 610 15.24 -0.12 25.69
N GLU A 611 14.93 -1.33 26.15
CA GLU A 611 15.20 -2.59 25.46
C GLU A 611 14.24 -2.80 24.27
N ALA A 612 14.74 -3.35 23.15
CA ALA A 612 13.90 -3.63 21.98
C ALA A 612 13.05 -4.89 22.21
N ILE A 613 11.88 -4.71 22.80
CA ILE A 613 10.86 -5.76 22.84
C ILE A 613 10.19 -5.84 21.45
N THR A 614 10.17 -7.03 20.86
CA THR A 614 9.40 -7.34 19.64
C THR A 614 7.90 -7.22 19.96
N GLY A 615 7.21 -6.20 19.45
CA GLY A 615 5.77 -6.02 19.70
C GLY A 615 5.29 -4.59 19.50
N THR A 616 4.16 -4.45 18.84
CA THR A 616 3.52 -3.22 18.33
C THR A 616 2.79 -2.37 19.39
N SER A 617 3.27 -2.30 20.64
CA SER A 617 2.65 -1.44 21.67
C SER A 617 3.68 -0.49 22.30
N THR A 618 3.30 0.80 22.40
CA THR A 618 3.99 1.86 23.15
C THR A 618 3.89 1.67 24.67
N GLU A 619 3.03 0.77 25.16
CA GLU A 619 2.80 0.51 26.59
C GLU A 619 3.98 -0.14 27.33
N LYS A 620 5.03 -0.58 26.61
CA LYS A 620 6.23 -1.23 27.20
C LYS A 620 7.52 -0.39 27.12
N ARG A 621 7.44 0.93 26.90
CA ARG A 621 8.61 1.84 26.86
C ARG A 621 8.65 2.75 28.10
N THR A 622 9.05 2.18 29.23
CA THR A 622 9.04 2.86 30.54
C THR A 622 9.94 4.09 30.53
N ASN A 623 11.16 4.00 29.98
CA ASN A 623 12.11 5.11 29.97
C ASN A 623 11.76 6.18 28.92
N PHE A 624 11.21 5.80 27.77
CA PHE A 624 10.65 6.78 26.84
C PHE A 624 9.51 7.59 27.48
N ASN A 625 8.59 6.92 28.19
CA ASN A 625 7.47 7.61 28.85
C ASN A 625 7.95 8.53 29.98
N LYS A 626 8.95 8.10 30.75
CA LYS A 626 9.62 8.92 31.78
C LYS A 626 10.25 10.18 31.17
N MET A 627 11.01 10.03 30.08
CA MET A 627 11.58 11.15 29.33
C MET A 627 10.51 12.16 28.92
N ILE A 628 9.40 11.68 28.34
CA ILE A 628 8.29 12.54 27.93
C ILE A 628 7.67 13.26 29.14
N ALA A 629 7.51 12.60 30.29
CA ALA A 629 7.03 13.23 31.51
C ALA A 629 7.99 14.32 32.03
N ASP A 630 9.30 14.09 31.95
CA ASP A 630 10.32 15.08 32.32
C ASP A 630 10.37 16.27 31.33
N CYS A 631 10.06 16.05 30.05
CA CYS A 631 9.82 17.12 29.07
C CYS A 631 8.60 17.96 29.47
N VAL A 632 7.48 17.33 29.84
CA VAL A 632 6.25 18.02 30.27
C VAL A 632 6.47 18.80 31.57
N ALA A 633 7.25 18.25 32.51
CA ALA A 633 7.67 18.94 33.73
C ALA A 633 8.66 20.09 33.46
N GLY A 634 9.10 20.26 32.21
CA GLY A 634 10.01 21.29 31.77
C GLY A 634 11.40 21.11 32.37
N LYS A 635 11.87 19.88 32.57
CA LYS A 635 13.25 19.54 32.99
C LYS A 635 14.20 19.36 31.81
N ILE A 636 13.67 19.15 30.61
CA ILE A 636 14.41 18.88 29.37
C ILE A 636 14.00 19.93 28.33
N ASP A 637 14.97 20.50 27.62
CA ASP A 637 14.79 21.46 26.53
C ASP A 637 15.14 20.85 25.15
N LEU A 638 16.04 19.85 25.12
CA LEU A 638 16.48 19.17 23.89
C LEU A 638 16.66 17.66 24.13
N ILE A 639 16.15 16.85 23.21
CA ILE A 639 16.34 15.40 23.16
C ILE A 639 17.30 15.06 22.01
N ILE A 640 18.39 14.36 22.28
CA ILE A 640 19.29 13.82 21.25
C ILE A 640 18.98 12.33 21.06
N THR A 641 18.80 11.90 19.80
CA THR A 641 18.61 10.49 19.49
C THR A 641 19.17 10.13 18.12
N LYS A 642 19.59 8.87 17.94
CA LYS A 642 20.29 8.41 16.74
C LYS A 642 19.47 8.58 15.46
N SER A 643 18.17 8.26 15.48
CA SER A 643 17.31 8.39 14.29
C SER A 643 15.83 8.46 14.61
N ILE A 644 15.03 8.95 13.65
CA ILE A 644 13.56 8.97 13.74
C ILE A 644 13.00 7.58 14.06
N SER A 645 13.56 6.53 13.44
CA SER A 645 13.17 5.14 13.67
C SER A 645 13.53 4.58 15.05
N ARG A 646 14.51 5.19 15.75
CA ARG A 646 14.85 4.85 17.14
C ARG A 646 13.89 5.54 18.10
N PHE A 647 13.52 6.78 17.80
CA PHE A 647 12.53 7.55 18.54
C PHE A 647 11.12 6.93 18.45
N SER A 648 10.71 6.47 17.27
CA SER A 648 9.43 5.78 17.09
C SER A 648 9.47 4.73 15.96
N ARG A 649 8.72 3.64 16.13
CA ARG A 649 8.55 2.59 15.10
C ARG A 649 7.56 2.97 14.00
N ASN A 650 6.67 3.92 14.27
CA ASN A 650 5.65 4.40 13.35
C ASN A 650 5.89 5.89 13.08
N THR A 651 5.89 6.27 11.80
CA THR A 651 6.04 7.66 11.36
C THR A 651 4.89 8.54 11.88
N LEU A 652 3.69 8.00 12.05
CA LEU A 652 2.56 8.72 12.66
C LEU A 652 2.81 9.03 14.15
N ASP A 653 3.18 8.02 14.94
CA ASP A 653 3.47 8.18 16.36
C ASP A 653 4.66 9.14 16.59
N ALA A 654 5.67 9.10 15.71
CA ALA A 654 6.79 10.05 15.75
C ALA A 654 6.31 11.50 15.63
N LEU A 655 5.40 11.75 14.67
CA LEU A 655 4.83 13.08 14.42
C LEU A 655 3.97 13.58 15.58
N GLU A 656 3.17 12.70 16.18
CA GLU A 656 2.34 13.03 17.34
C GLU A 656 3.20 13.49 18.52
N HIS A 657 4.27 12.76 18.85
CA HIS A 657 5.18 13.14 19.92
C HIS A 657 5.94 14.44 19.61
N ILE A 658 6.44 14.62 18.38
CA ILE A 658 7.14 15.86 17.99
C ILE A 658 6.22 17.08 18.12
N ARG A 659 4.97 16.98 17.65
CA ARG A 659 3.98 18.07 17.75
C ARG A 659 3.61 18.37 19.20
N MET A 660 3.40 17.33 20.01
CA MET A 660 3.10 17.47 21.42
C MET A 660 4.23 18.19 22.16
N LEU A 661 5.49 17.79 21.93
CA LEU A 661 6.67 18.40 22.56
C LEU A 661 6.89 19.86 22.15
N LYS A 662 6.66 20.20 20.88
CA LYS A 662 6.68 21.59 20.40
C LYS A 662 5.55 22.43 21.00
N GLY A 663 4.40 21.82 21.28
CA GLY A 663 3.20 22.48 21.81
C GLY A 663 3.20 22.71 23.32
N LEU A 664 4.24 22.28 24.05
CA LEU A 664 4.36 22.51 25.48
C LEU A 664 4.58 24.00 25.81
N PRO A 665 4.18 24.47 27.01
CA PRO A 665 4.42 25.84 27.45
C PRO A 665 5.90 26.26 27.38
N LYS A 666 6.79 25.28 27.58
CA LYS A 666 8.21 25.35 27.23
C LYS A 666 8.46 24.35 26.10
N PRO A 667 8.64 24.80 24.84
CA PRO A 667 8.84 23.90 23.71
C PRO A 667 10.08 23.04 23.91
N VAL A 668 9.95 21.75 23.64
CA VAL A 668 11.07 20.80 23.66
C VAL A 668 11.36 20.37 22.23
N HIS A 669 12.64 20.42 21.87
CA HIS A 669 13.12 20.05 20.54
C HIS A 669 13.82 18.69 20.57
N ILE A 670 13.86 18.03 19.42
CA ILE A 670 14.58 16.79 19.16
C ILE A 670 15.64 17.02 18.08
N LEU A 671 16.84 16.49 18.31
CA LEU A 671 17.93 16.35 17.37
C LEU A 671 18.06 14.88 16.93
N PHE A 672 17.80 14.61 15.65
CA PHE A 672 18.01 13.31 15.02
C PHE A 672 19.37 13.29 14.32
N GLU A 673 20.35 12.56 14.87
CA GLU A 673 21.73 12.57 14.37
C GLU A 673 21.87 12.00 12.95
N LYS A 674 21.31 10.81 12.69
CA LYS A 674 21.46 10.13 11.40
C LYS A 674 20.87 10.93 10.25
N GLU A 675 19.71 11.54 10.49
CA GLU A 675 19.05 12.35 9.48
C GLU A 675 19.55 13.82 9.48
N ASN A 676 20.40 14.20 10.45
CA ASN A 676 20.91 15.55 10.69
C ASN A 676 19.78 16.60 10.78
N ILE A 677 18.80 16.34 11.64
CA ILE A 677 17.59 17.18 11.77
C ILE A 677 17.49 17.72 13.19
N ASN A 678 17.41 19.04 13.32
CA ASN A 678 16.93 19.68 14.53
C ASN A 678 15.47 20.14 14.32
N THR A 679 14.56 19.68 15.17
CA THR A 679 13.15 20.12 15.13
C THR A 679 12.93 21.58 15.58
N GLU A 680 13.96 22.26 16.09
CA GLU A 680 13.96 23.70 16.35
C GLU A 680 13.94 24.51 15.04
N ASP A 681 14.49 23.98 13.95
CA ASP A 681 14.62 24.70 12.68
C ASP A 681 13.28 24.77 11.91
N GLU A 682 13.02 25.87 11.21
CA GLU A 682 11.85 26.04 10.32
C GLU A 682 11.77 24.94 9.23
N LYS A 683 12.92 24.38 8.84
CA LYS A 683 13.04 23.25 7.89
C LYS A 683 12.37 21.97 8.39
N SER A 684 12.17 21.84 9.70
CA SER A 684 11.52 20.68 10.31
C SER A 684 10.03 20.56 9.98
N GLU A 685 9.30 21.68 9.85
CA GLU A 685 7.85 21.65 9.56
C GLU A 685 7.53 21.06 8.17
N ILE A 686 8.37 21.37 7.18
CA ILE A 686 8.26 20.80 5.83
C ILE A 686 8.47 19.29 5.90
N MET A 687 9.47 18.84 6.66
CA MET A 687 9.72 17.41 6.85
C MET A 687 8.58 16.68 7.57
N LEU A 688 8.06 17.26 8.65
CA LEU A 688 6.92 16.71 9.38
C LEU A 688 5.70 16.58 8.45
N THR A 689 5.51 17.53 7.54
CA THR A 689 4.45 17.49 6.53
C THR A 689 4.66 16.35 5.52
N ILE A 690 5.89 16.11 5.06
CA ILE A 690 6.22 14.99 4.16
C ILE A 690 5.99 13.64 4.87
N LEU A 691 6.56 13.47 6.06
CA LEU A 691 6.40 12.26 6.86
C LEU A 691 4.92 11.98 7.16
N SER A 692 4.13 13.03 7.41
CA SER A 692 2.69 12.93 7.62
C SER A 692 1.96 12.46 6.36
N THR A 693 2.38 12.93 5.19
CA THR A 693 1.77 12.53 3.91
C THR A 693 2.08 11.07 3.58
N LEU A 694 3.33 10.66 3.79
CA LEU A 694 3.79 9.28 3.58
C LEU A 694 3.10 8.30 4.53
N ALA A 695 3.04 8.63 5.82
CA ALA A 695 2.35 7.81 6.82
C ALA A 695 0.87 7.60 6.49
N GLN A 696 0.21 8.66 6.02
CA GLN A 696 -1.19 8.58 5.58
C GLN A 696 -1.38 7.71 4.33
N GLU A 697 -0.48 7.82 3.34
CA GLU A 697 -0.56 6.99 2.13
C GLU A 697 -0.27 5.51 2.41
N GLU A 698 0.72 5.19 3.24
CA GLU A 698 1.07 3.81 3.60
C GLU A 698 -0.08 3.12 4.35
N ALA A 699 -0.63 3.78 5.37
CA ALA A 699 -1.77 3.28 6.13
C ALA A 699 -3.01 3.06 5.24
N ARG A 700 -3.25 3.98 4.30
CA ARG A 700 -4.35 3.88 3.33
C ARG A 700 -4.14 2.71 2.36
N ASN A 701 -2.97 2.60 1.75
CA ASN A 701 -2.65 1.59 0.75
C ASN A 701 -2.69 0.16 1.33
N ILE A 702 -2.14 -0.07 2.53
CA ILE A 702 -2.17 -1.38 3.19
C ILE A 702 -3.62 -1.78 3.49
N SER A 703 -4.39 -0.86 4.08
CA SER A 703 -5.81 -1.06 4.39
C SER A 703 -6.63 -1.35 3.14
N GLU A 704 -6.44 -0.59 2.05
CA GLU A 704 -7.19 -0.74 0.81
C GLU A 704 -6.86 -2.05 0.08
N ASN A 705 -5.57 -2.43 0.00
CA ASN A 705 -5.13 -3.66 -0.66
C ASN A 705 -5.65 -4.92 0.05
N VAL A 706 -5.58 -4.95 1.39
CA VAL A 706 -6.10 -6.06 2.20
C VAL A 706 -7.63 -6.17 2.04
N LYS A 707 -8.35 -5.04 2.15
CA LYS A 707 -9.81 -5.00 1.97
C LYS A 707 -10.24 -5.38 0.56
N TRP A 708 -9.47 -5.01 -0.47
CA TRP A 708 -9.74 -5.37 -1.85
C TRP A 708 -9.52 -6.87 -2.08
N GLY A 709 -8.43 -7.44 -1.55
CA GLY A 709 -8.13 -8.86 -1.65
C GLY A 709 -9.22 -9.74 -1.04
N PHE A 710 -9.67 -9.44 0.19
CA PHE A 710 -10.75 -10.19 0.84
C PHE A 710 -12.09 -10.03 0.10
N ARG A 711 -12.41 -8.84 -0.42
CA ARG A 711 -13.62 -8.63 -1.25
C ARG A 711 -13.58 -9.43 -2.55
N LYS A 712 -12.45 -9.46 -3.24
CA LYS A 712 -12.29 -10.25 -4.48
C LYS A 712 -12.37 -11.76 -4.25
N LEU A 713 -11.98 -12.22 -3.06
CA LEU A 713 -12.16 -13.62 -2.67
C LEU A 713 -13.63 -13.91 -2.35
N ALA A 714 -14.31 -13.04 -1.61
CA ALA A 714 -15.73 -13.17 -1.30
C ALA A 714 -16.63 -13.11 -2.55
N GLU A 715 -16.31 -12.25 -3.52
CA GLU A 715 -16.97 -12.17 -4.83
C GLU A 715 -16.86 -13.48 -5.63
N ARG A 716 -15.83 -14.29 -5.37
CA ARG A 716 -15.64 -15.62 -5.96
C ARG A 716 -16.23 -16.75 -5.10
N GLY A 717 -16.98 -16.42 -4.05
CA GLY A 717 -17.53 -17.39 -3.10
C GLY A 717 -16.52 -17.94 -2.09
N ILE A 718 -15.27 -17.44 -2.07
CA ILE A 718 -14.20 -17.97 -1.24
C ILE A 718 -14.07 -17.11 0.04
N VAL A 719 -14.81 -17.49 1.08
CA VAL A 719 -14.74 -16.85 2.41
C VAL A 719 -14.20 -17.82 3.44
N THR A 720 -13.30 -17.32 4.28
CA THR A 720 -12.56 -18.13 5.28
C THR A 720 -12.93 -17.63 6.63
N VAL A 721 -13.67 -18.44 7.36
CA VAL A 721 -14.01 -18.17 8.74
C VAL A 721 -13.68 -19.45 9.51
N PRO A 722 -12.84 -19.39 10.55
CA PRO A 722 -12.50 -20.57 11.33
C PRO A 722 -13.75 -21.16 12.02
N ALA A 723 -13.95 -22.47 11.90
CA ALA A 723 -15.17 -23.14 12.40
C ALA A 723 -15.27 -23.08 13.93
N TYR A 724 -14.15 -23.23 14.63
CA TYR A 724 -14.07 -23.24 16.11
C TYR A 724 -14.59 -21.96 16.79
N LEU A 725 -14.80 -20.87 16.03
CA LEU A 725 -15.40 -19.63 16.54
C LEU A 725 -16.93 -19.71 16.66
N PHE A 726 -17.55 -20.76 16.12
CA PHE A 726 -19.00 -20.94 16.08
C PHE A 726 -19.40 -22.23 16.78
N TYR A 727 -20.33 -22.10 17.72
CA TYR A 727 -20.87 -23.25 18.44
C TYR A 727 -21.62 -24.20 17.50
N GLY A 728 -21.43 -25.51 17.67
CA GLY A 728 -21.99 -26.55 16.81
C GLY A 728 -21.04 -27.06 15.72
N PHE A 729 -19.88 -26.42 15.54
CA PHE A 729 -18.95 -26.72 14.45
C PHE A 729 -17.51 -26.84 14.93
N ASP A 730 -16.81 -27.85 14.44
CA ASP A 730 -15.38 -28.04 14.59
C ASP A 730 -14.68 -27.95 13.22
N SER A 731 -13.34 -27.93 13.22
CA SER A 731 -12.53 -27.96 12.00
C SER A 731 -11.83 -29.32 11.88
N ASP A 732 -11.85 -29.92 10.69
CA ASP A 732 -11.02 -31.08 10.39
C ASP A 732 -9.53 -30.69 10.22
N GLU A 733 -8.65 -31.68 10.02
CA GLU A 733 -7.20 -31.47 9.79
C GLU A 733 -6.90 -30.59 8.56
N ASN A 734 -7.85 -30.47 7.63
CA ASN A 734 -7.77 -29.66 6.43
C ASN A 734 -8.42 -28.28 6.57
N GLY A 735 -9.02 -27.97 7.72
CA GLY A 735 -9.71 -26.71 8.02
C GLY A 735 -11.14 -26.60 7.46
N ASN A 736 -11.76 -27.70 7.02
CA ASN A 736 -13.17 -27.75 6.64
C ASN A 736 -14.07 -27.84 7.87
N TRP A 737 -15.28 -27.30 7.75
CA TRP A 737 -16.26 -27.30 8.82
C TRP A 737 -16.91 -28.68 8.95
N ILE A 738 -16.82 -29.26 10.14
CA ILE A 738 -17.49 -30.50 10.52
C ILE A 738 -18.49 -30.22 11.65
N ILE A 739 -19.61 -30.92 11.65
CA ILE A 739 -20.63 -30.74 12.70
C ILE A 739 -20.16 -31.43 13.97
N ASN A 740 -20.12 -30.69 15.07
CA ASN A 740 -19.97 -31.27 16.40
C ASN A 740 -21.34 -31.75 16.87
N GLU A 741 -21.61 -33.05 16.75
CA GLU A 741 -22.95 -33.59 17.03
C GLU A 741 -23.44 -33.36 18.47
N GLU A 742 -22.55 -33.32 19.46
CA GLU A 742 -22.92 -33.03 20.85
C GLU A 742 -23.42 -31.58 21.01
N GLN A 743 -22.75 -30.62 20.37
CA GLN A 743 -23.19 -29.22 20.38
C GLN A 743 -24.39 -28.98 19.44
N ALA A 744 -24.45 -29.69 18.31
CA ALA A 744 -25.54 -29.60 17.35
C ALA A 744 -26.88 -30.05 17.94
N LYS A 745 -26.89 -31.09 18.80
CA LYS A 745 -28.08 -31.49 19.57
C LYS A 745 -28.63 -30.33 20.41
N VAL A 746 -27.76 -29.55 21.04
CA VAL A 746 -28.16 -28.37 21.82
C VAL A 746 -28.76 -27.28 20.94
N ILE A 747 -28.20 -27.05 19.74
CA ILE A 747 -28.74 -26.08 18.77
C ILE A 747 -30.14 -26.52 18.28
N ARG A 748 -30.30 -27.80 17.93
CA ARG A 748 -31.59 -28.37 17.50
C ARG A 748 -32.65 -28.25 18.61
N ARG A 749 -32.27 -28.52 19.86
CA ARG A 749 -33.14 -28.31 21.04
C ARG A 749 -33.56 -26.85 21.21
N ILE A 750 -32.62 -25.91 21.14
CA ILE A 750 -32.89 -24.46 21.26
C ILE A 750 -33.91 -24.03 20.20
N VAL A 751 -33.76 -24.49 18.96
CA VAL A 751 -34.66 -24.18 17.85
C VAL A 751 -36.06 -24.73 18.10
N ASP A 752 -36.17 -26.00 18.50
CA ASP A 752 -37.46 -26.66 18.78
C ASP A 752 -38.20 -26.02 19.96
N GLU A 753 -37.52 -25.79 21.09
CA GLU A 753 -38.11 -25.12 22.26
C GLU A 753 -38.58 -23.68 21.94
N TYR A 754 -37.83 -22.97 21.10
CA TYR A 754 -38.20 -21.62 20.67
C TYR A 754 -39.47 -21.61 19.81
N LEU A 755 -39.54 -22.53 18.83
CA LEU A 755 -40.72 -22.70 17.96
C LEU A 755 -41.96 -23.17 18.73
N LYS A 756 -41.77 -23.94 19.81
CA LYS A 756 -42.85 -24.33 20.75
C LYS A 756 -43.38 -23.19 21.63
N GLY A 757 -42.84 -21.97 21.49
CA GLY A 757 -43.36 -20.79 22.18
C GLY A 757 -42.58 -20.38 23.42
N GLN A 758 -41.51 -21.10 23.80
CA GLN A 758 -40.73 -20.74 24.98
C GLN A 758 -39.98 -19.42 24.78
N SER A 759 -39.79 -18.66 25.86
CA SER A 759 -39.02 -17.41 25.79
C SER A 759 -37.52 -17.69 25.79
N TYR A 760 -36.70 -16.75 25.28
CA TYR A 760 -35.25 -16.87 25.33
C TYR A 760 -34.72 -17.10 26.76
N ARG A 761 -35.43 -16.59 27.78
CA ARG A 761 -35.07 -16.74 29.19
C ARG A 761 -35.37 -18.15 29.68
N ASP A 762 -36.48 -18.74 29.27
CA ASP A 762 -36.87 -20.10 29.68
C ASP A 762 -35.92 -21.14 29.10
N ILE A 763 -35.55 -20.98 27.82
CA ILE A 763 -34.56 -21.83 27.15
C ILE A 763 -33.20 -21.73 27.83
N ALA A 764 -32.72 -20.50 28.08
CA ALA A 764 -31.44 -20.30 28.79
C ALA A 764 -31.46 -20.87 30.21
N LYS A 765 -32.60 -20.79 30.90
CA LYS A 765 -32.79 -21.38 32.23
C LYS A 765 -32.70 -22.91 32.16
N GLY A 766 -33.46 -23.55 31.27
CA GLY A 766 -33.48 -25.00 31.12
C GLY A 766 -32.10 -25.57 30.81
N LEU A 767 -31.38 -24.98 29.85
CA LEU A 767 -30.01 -25.39 29.52
C LEU A 767 -29.03 -25.22 30.69
N THR A 768 -29.23 -24.20 31.53
CA THR A 768 -28.40 -23.95 32.72
C THR A 768 -28.72 -24.95 33.84
N GLU A 769 -30.00 -25.29 34.05
CA GLU A 769 -30.43 -26.28 35.05
C GLU A 769 -29.98 -27.70 34.67
N ASP A 770 -29.95 -28.00 33.37
CA ASP A 770 -29.45 -29.27 32.83
C ASP A 770 -27.90 -29.38 32.84
N GLY A 771 -27.20 -28.34 33.30
CA GLY A 771 -25.74 -28.34 33.44
C GLY A 771 -24.96 -28.24 32.13
N ILE A 772 -25.60 -27.85 31.02
CA ILE A 772 -24.97 -27.73 29.71
C ILE A 772 -24.10 -26.46 29.67
N LEU A 773 -22.84 -26.58 29.25
CA LEU A 773 -21.94 -25.43 29.14
C LEU A 773 -22.28 -24.57 27.92
N SER A 774 -22.23 -23.25 28.09
CA SER A 774 -22.39 -22.29 26.99
C SER A 774 -21.17 -22.30 26.04
N PRO A 775 -21.27 -21.72 24.82
CA PRO A 775 -20.17 -21.65 23.85
C PRO A 775 -18.87 -21.06 24.39
N GLY A 776 -18.95 -20.16 25.37
CA GLY A 776 -17.79 -19.57 26.04
C GLY A 776 -17.29 -20.35 27.27
N GLY A 777 -17.71 -21.61 27.44
CA GLY A 777 -17.34 -22.47 28.56
C GLY A 777 -18.00 -22.12 29.90
N LYS A 778 -19.00 -21.22 29.92
CA LYS A 778 -19.65 -20.78 31.16
C LYS A 778 -20.80 -21.71 31.54
N LYS A 779 -20.96 -21.97 32.84
CA LYS A 779 -22.04 -22.80 33.41
C LYS A 779 -23.44 -22.21 33.27
N ALA A 780 -23.56 -20.89 33.07
CA ALA A 780 -24.84 -20.21 32.90
C ALA A 780 -25.01 -19.70 31.47
N TRP A 781 -26.15 -20.00 30.86
CA TRP A 781 -26.53 -19.52 29.53
C TRP A 781 -27.11 -18.11 29.58
N ASN A 782 -26.67 -17.25 28.65
CA ASN A 782 -27.19 -15.91 28.50
C ASN A 782 -28.24 -15.86 27.37
N VAL A 783 -29.31 -15.09 27.58
CA VAL A 783 -30.34 -14.76 26.58
C VAL A 783 -29.74 -14.26 25.26
N THR A 784 -28.68 -13.45 25.30
CA THR A 784 -28.03 -12.95 24.08
C THR A 784 -27.41 -14.08 23.26
N THR A 785 -26.84 -15.09 23.92
CA THR A 785 -26.23 -16.24 23.25
C THR A 785 -27.28 -17.10 22.54
N ILE A 786 -28.43 -17.35 23.18
CA ILE A 786 -29.57 -18.02 22.55
C ILE A 786 -30.04 -17.24 21.31
N LYS A 787 -30.15 -15.92 21.44
CA LYS A 787 -30.56 -15.03 20.35
C LYS A 787 -29.58 -15.02 19.18
N ASP A 788 -28.28 -15.06 19.44
CA ASP A 788 -27.25 -15.09 18.41
C ASP A 788 -27.21 -16.44 17.69
N ILE A 789 -27.40 -17.56 18.41
CA ILE A 789 -27.54 -18.90 17.81
C ILE A 789 -28.75 -18.94 16.89
N LEU A 790 -29.93 -18.49 17.33
CA LEU A 790 -31.16 -18.49 16.52
C LEU A 790 -31.07 -17.59 15.27
N ARG A 791 -30.22 -16.56 15.28
CA ARG A 791 -30.01 -15.63 14.14
C ARG A 791 -28.88 -16.04 13.20
N SER A 792 -28.14 -17.08 13.54
CA SER A 792 -26.94 -17.46 12.83
C SER A 792 -27.30 -18.16 11.52
N GLU A 793 -26.99 -17.54 10.40
CA GLU A 793 -27.14 -18.15 9.06
C GLU A 793 -26.21 -19.35 8.85
N LYS A 794 -25.25 -19.56 9.76
CA LYS A 794 -24.31 -20.70 9.71
C LYS A 794 -25.02 -22.01 10.03
N ASN A 795 -26.08 -21.98 10.85
CA ASN A 795 -26.79 -23.22 11.20
C ASN A 795 -27.45 -23.87 9.99
N VAL A 796 -27.67 -23.11 8.91
CA VAL A 796 -28.23 -23.54 7.63
C VAL A 796 -27.15 -23.64 6.53
N GLY A 797 -25.87 -23.63 6.91
CA GLY A 797 -24.77 -23.82 5.95
C GLY A 797 -24.47 -22.59 5.11
N HIS A 798 -24.86 -21.39 5.54
CA HIS A 798 -24.58 -20.13 4.83
C HIS A 798 -23.57 -19.27 5.59
N VAL A 799 -22.84 -18.41 4.86
CA VAL A 799 -21.93 -17.43 5.45
C VAL A 799 -22.11 -16.07 4.79
N THR A 800 -22.41 -15.03 5.56
CA THR A 800 -22.43 -13.66 5.03
C THR A 800 -21.12 -12.92 5.33
N PHE A 801 -20.45 -12.45 4.29
CA PHE A 801 -19.28 -11.59 4.36
C PHE A 801 -19.66 -10.11 4.37
N GLN A 802 -18.88 -9.31 5.13
CA GLN A 802 -18.97 -7.85 5.20
C GLN A 802 -20.23 -7.27 5.89
N LYS A 803 -20.75 -7.95 6.93
CA LYS A 803 -21.81 -7.40 7.81
C LYS A 803 -21.43 -6.09 8.53
N THR A 804 -20.13 -5.84 8.68
CA THR A 804 -19.55 -4.63 9.27
C THR A 804 -18.32 -4.20 8.49
N PHE A 805 -18.00 -2.91 8.48
CA PHE A 805 -16.77 -2.38 7.89
C PHE A 805 -16.17 -1.28 8.75
N VAL A 806 -14.87 -1.03 8.57
CA VAL A 806 -14.14 0.06 9.24
C VAL A 806 -14.37 1.35 8.47
N THR A 807 -14.94 2.37 9.11
CA THR A 807 -15.27 3.67 8.49
C THR A 807 -14.05 4.57 8.35
N ASP A 808 -13.11 4.48 9.28
CA ASP A 808 -11.88 5.26 9.32
C ASP A 808 -10.72 4.36 9.76
N TYR A 809 -9.65 4.35 8.96
CA TYR A 809 -8.48 3.50 9.19
C TYR A 809 -7.63 3.99 10.36
N LEU A 810 -7.72 5.26 10.74
CA LEU A 810 -7.00 5.84 11.88
C LEU A 810 -7.67 5.47 13.20
N SER A 811 -9.00 5.69 13.31
CA SER A 811 -9.73 5.44 14.56
C SER A 811 -10.20 3.99 14.76
N SER A 812 -9.99 3.09 13.77
CA SER A 812 -10.43 1.68 13.79
C SER A 812 -11.91 1.47 14.10
N LYS A 813 -12.74 2.51 13.97
CA LYS A 813 -14.18 2.45 14.27
C LYS A 813 -14.89 1.57 13.25
N ARG A 814 -15.62 0.56 13.75
CA ARG A 814 -16.45 -0.34 12.93
C ARG A 814 -17.89 0.13 12.92
N LYS A 815 -18.48 0.19 11.74
CA LYS A 815 -19.91 0.44 11.53
C LYS A 815 -20.55 -0.80 10.93
N ARG A 816 -21.83 -1.04 11.27
CA ARG A 816 -22.65 -2.02 10.57
C ARG A 816 -22.82 -1.57 9.12
N ASN A 817 -22.74 -2.52 8.21
CA ASN A 817 -22.99 -2.28 6.80
C ASN A 817 -24.50 -2.31 6.53
N GLU A 818 -25.06 -1.20 6.10
CA GLU A 818 -26.48 -1.00 5.78
C GLU A 818 -26.69 -0.80 4.27
N GLY A 819 -25.62 -0.98 3.47
CA GLY A 819 -25.63 -0.83 2.02
C GLY A 819 -24.47 0.01 1.48
N GLU A 820 -23.60 0.54 2.34
CA GLU A 820 -22.45 1.36 1.92
C GLU A 820 -21.38 0.55 1.18
N LEU A 821 -21.29 -0.75 1.46
CA LEU A 821 -20.40 -1.68 0.78
C LEU A 821 -21.16 -2.95 0.38
N PRO A 822 -20.75 -3.64 -0.71
CA PRO A 822 -21.37 -4.90 -1.10
C PRO A 822 -21.24 -5.94 0.02
N GLN A 823 -22.34 -6.64 0.31
CA GLN A 823 -22.36 -7.83 1.16
C GLN A 823 -22.48 -9.05 0.28
N TYR A 824 -21.77 -10.11 0.63
CA TYR A 824 -21.77 -11.35 -0.14
C TYR A 824 -22.31 -12.47 0.75
N ILE A 825 -23.36 -13.15 0.31
CA ILE A 825 -23.87 -14.35 0.94
C ILE A 825 -23.31 -15.53 0.16
N ILE A 826 -22.64 -16.44 0.88
CA ILE A 826 -22.11 -17.67 0.34
C ILE A 826 -23.05 -18.77 0.80
N GLU A 827 -23.87 -19.24 -0.13
CA GLU A 827 -24.81 -20.34 0.08
C GLU A 827 -24.06 -21.67 0.06
N ASN A 828 -24.58 -22.67 0.78
CA ASN A 828 -24.03 -24.04 0.85
C ASN A 828 -22.52 -24.09 1.13
N HIS A 829 -22.04 -23.21 2.01
CA HIS A 829 -20.62 -23.13 2.40
C HIS A 829 -20.16 -24.36 3.17
N HIS A 830 -21.03 -24.92 4.02
CA HIS A 830 -20.77 -26.11 4.83
C HIS A 830 -22.07 -26.86 5.12
N THR A 831 -21.96 -28.07 5.70
CA THR A 831 -23.10 -28.91 6.05
C THR A 831 -23.99 -28.23 7.09
N PRO A 832 -25.30 -28.10 6.85
CA PRO A 832 -26.22 -27.46 7.80
C PRO A 832 -26.50 -28.32 9.04
N ILE A 833 -26.72 -27.67 10.18
CA ILE A 833 -27.20 -28.30 11.43
C ILE A 833 -28.74 -28.40 11.44
N ILE A 834 -29.40 -27.42 10.81
CA ILE A 834 -30.86 -27.35 10.66
C ILE A 834 -31.24 -27.10 9.20
N GLU A 835 -32.38 -27.65 8.80
CA GLU A 835 -33.02 -27.43 7.50
C GLU A 835 -33.35 -25.94 7.27
N GLN A 836 -33.28 -25.50 6.01
CA GLN A 836 -33.59 -24.11 5.61
C GLN A 836 -35.01 -23.71 6.02
N GLU A 837 -35.98 -24.59 5.85
CA GLU A 837 -37.39 -24.37 6.18
C GLU A 837 -37.58 -24.09 7.68
N VAL A 838 -36.85 -24.83 8.53
CA VAL A 838 -36.90 -24.66 9.99
C VAL A 838 -36.25 -23.33 10.39
N TYR A 839 -35.14 -22.96 9.76
CA TYR A 839 -34.49 -21.68 10.00
C TYR A 839 -35.39 -20.49 9.63
N GLU A 840 -36.10 -20.58 8.50
CA GLU A 840 -37.05 -19.56 8.06
C GLU A 840 -38.23 -19.42 9.03
N ALA A 841 -38.79 -20.53 9.51
CA ALA A 841 -39.83 -20.53 10.54
C ALA A 841 -39.38 -19.82 11.83
N VAL A 842 -38.12 -20.05 12.25
CA VAL A 842 -37.52 -19.35 13.40
C VAL A 842 -37.42 -17.84 13.14
N GLN A 843 -36.94 -17.41 11.97
CA GLN A 843 -36.82 -15.98 11.65
C GLN A 843 -38.20 -15.28 11.61
N GLN A 844 -39.21 -15.94 11.03
CA GLN A 844 -40.58 -15.44 11.00
C GLN A 844 -41.15 -15.29 12.42
N GLU A 845 -40.95 -16.28 13.29
CA GLU A 845 -41.40 -16.22 14.68
C GLU A 845 -40.65 -15.13 15.47
N MET A 846 -39.35 -14.93 15.24
CA MET A 846 -38.59 -13.81 15.81
C MET A 846 -39.15 -12.45 15.39
N GLU A 847 -39.50 -12.28 14.11
CA GLU A 847 -40.07 -11.04 13.58
C GLU A 847 -41.50 -10.79 14.11
N ARG A 848 -42.33 -11.85 14.20
CA ARG A 848 -43.67 -11.80 14.83
C ARG A 848 -43.60 -11.34 16.27
N ARG A 849 -42.70 -11.92 17.09
CA ARG A 849 -42.49 -11.50 18.50
C ARG A 849 -41.95 -10.08 18.61
N ARG A 850 -41.04 -9.67 17.71
CA ARG A 850 -40.47 -8.32 17.68
C ARG A 850 -41.53 -7.24 17.42
N ASN A 851 -42.48 -7.51 16.53
CA ASN A 851 -43.55 -6.56 16.21
C ASN A 851 -44.59 -6.40 17.33
N HIS A 852 -44.70 -7.39 18.23
CA HIS A 852 -45.51 -7.29 19.47
C HIS A 852 -44.79 -6.61 20.65
N GLU A 853 -43.46 -6.41 20.61
CA GLU A 853 -42.65 -5.87 21.72
C GLU A 853 -42.07 -4.46 21.46
N LYS A 854 -42.87 -3.48 21.04
CA LYS A 854 -42.46 -2.07 21.16
C LYS A 854 -42.67 -1.57 22.59
N LYS A 855 -41.64 -1.71 23.44
CA LYS A 855 -41.55 -1.03 24.76
C LYS A 855 -40.51 0.10 24.74
N GLU A 856 -40.84 1.19 25.44
CA GLU A 856 -39.99 2.36 25.67
C GLU A 856 -38.56 1.98 26.14
N THR A 857 -37.58 2.77 25.68
CA THR A 857 -36.14 2.58 25.86
C THR A 857 -35.69 2.52 27.33
N ARG A 858 -34.66 1.69 27.60
CA ARG A 858 -34.00 1.53 28.91
C ARG A 858 -33.49 2.88 29.44
N HIS A 859 -33.88 3.22 30.67
CA HIS A 859 -33.36 4.37 31.41
C HIS A 859 -31.89 4.14 31.79
N LYS A 860 -30.94 4.91 31.23
CA LYS A 860 -29.53 4.90 31.67
C LYS A 860 -29.41 5.73 32.95
N SER A 861 -29.33 5.09 34.10
CA SER A 861 -29.07 5.77 35.37
C SER A 861 -27.59 5.69 35.77
N GLU A 862 -27.19 6.67 36.58
CA GLU A 862 -25.87 6.97 37.14
C GLU A 862 -25.24 5.82 37.94
N PHE A 863 -26.06 4.94 38.55
CA PHE A 863 -25.58 3.82 39.37
C PHE A 863 -25.25 2.54 38.58
N SER A 864 -25.44 2.56 37.26
CA SER A 864 -25.25 1.37 36.41
C SER A 864 -23.79 0.91 36.46
N ASN A 865 -23.57 -0.38 36.76
CA ASN A 865 -22.25 -1.03 36.89
C ASN A 865 -21.39 -0.58 38.08
N ILE A 866 -21.90 0.26 38.99
CA ILE A 866 -21.16 0.76 40.15
C ILE A 866 -21.61 0.07 41.46
N LEU A 867 -22.91 -0.25 41.58
CA LEU A 867 -23.47 -0.83 42.79
C LEU A 867 -23.58 -2.37 42.72
N TYR A 868 -23.09 -3.03 43.77
CA TYR A 868 -23.08 -4.47 43.96
C TYR A 868 -23.83 -4.85 45.24
N CYS A 869 -24.41 -6.04 45.27
CA CYS A 869 -25.03 -6.58 46.46
C CYS A 869 -23.96 -7.13 47.41
N ALA A 870 -23.92 -6.64 48.65
CA ALA A 870 -22.94 -7.10 49.64
C ALA A 870 -23.14 -8.58 50.05
N HIS A 871 -24.36 -9.12 49.90
CA HIS A 871 -24.66 -10.50 50.31
C HIS A 871 -24.19 -11.55 49.30
N CYS A 872 -24.31 -11.28 47.99
CA CYS A 872 -24.02 -12.27 46.95
C CYS A 872 -23.04 -11.80 45.88
N GLY A 873 -22.48 -10.59 46.04
CA GLY A 873 -21.53 -9.97 45.11
C GLY A 873 -22.10 -9.62 43.73
N SER A 874 -23.38 -9.92 43.46
CA SER A 874 -24.00 -9.67 42.15
C SER A 874 -24.36 -8.20 41.97
N LEU A 875 -24.29 -7.72 40.73
CA LEU A 875 -24.62 -6.34 40.38
C LEU A 875 -26.07 -5.99 40.76
N MET A 876 -26.30 -4.74 41.16
CA MET A 876 -27.64 -4.17 41.34
C MET A 876 -28.20 -3.73 39.98
N TRP A 877 -29.37 -4.23 39.61
CA TRP A 877 -30.06 -3.91 38.36
C TRP A 877 -31.24 -2.96 38.58
N HIS A 878 -31.44 -2.03 37.63
CA HIS A 878 -32.52 -1.05 37.62
C HIS A 878 -33.79 -1.62 37.00
N TYR A 879 -34.94 -1.34 37.62
CA TYR A 879 -36.24 -1.59 37.02
C TYR A 879 -37.27 -0.50 37.42
N LEU A 880 -38.27 -0.32 36.56
CA LEU A 880 -39.38 0.60 36.78
C LEU A 880 -40.56 -0.14 37.41
N SER A 881 -41.05 0.34 38.55
CA SER A 881 -42.31 -0.11 39.13
C SER A 881 -43.40 0.92 38.87
N SER A 882 -44.59 0.46 38.48
CA SER A 882 -45.79 1.30 38.34
C SER A 882 -46.87 0.80 39.29
N PRO A 883 -46.82 1.13 40.59
CA PRO A 883 -47.92 0.82 41.49
C PRO A 883 -49.16 1.66 41.13
N LYS A 884 -50.34 1.18 41.57
CA LYS A 884 -51.72 1.62 41.23
C LYS A 884 -51.91 3.12 40.92
N MET A 885 -52.90 3.41 40.06
CA MET A 885 -53.34 4.76 39.71
C MET A 885 -53.56 5.63 40.96
N ILE A 886 -52.93 6.81 40.97
CA ILE A 886 -53.21 7.91 41.89
C ILE A 886 -53.48 9.12 40.98
N ASP A 887 -54.63 9.77 41.13
CA ASP A 887 -55.09 10.90 40.30
C ASP A 887 -55.06 10.66 38.77
N GLY A 888 -55.49 9.49 38.32
CA GLY A 888 -55.60 9.17 36.88
C GLY A 888 -54.27 9.07 36.12
N LYS A 889 -53.12 9.33 36.76
CA LYS A 889 -51.77 9.22 36.16
C LYS A 889 -50.99 8.07 36.80
N ARG A 890 -50.37 7.22 35.98
CA ARG A 890 -49.46 6.16 36.45
C ARG A 890 -48.14 6.81 36.89
N LYS A 891 -47.90 6.95 38.19
CA LYS A 891 -46.62 7.44 38.71
C LYS A 891 -45.58 6.30 38.66
N LYS A 892 -44.60 6.43 37.76
CA LYS A 892 -43.48 5.49 37.62
C LYS A 892 -42.44 5.78 38.71
N TYR A 893 -41.95 4.73 39.38
CA TYR A 893 -40.89 4.83 40.39
C TYR A 893 -39.69 3.97 39.98
N HIS A 894 -38.48 4.46 40.25
CA HIS A 894 -37.22 3.81 39.90
C HIS A 894 -36.71 2.97 41.09
N TYR A 895 -36.46 1.69 40.83
CA TYR A 895 -35.97 0.75 41.85
C TYR A 895 -34.70 0.04 41.38
N TRP A 896 -33.88 -0.35 42.35
CA TRP A 896 -32.64 -1.09 42.19
C TRP A 896 -32.72 -2.38 42.99
N ARG A 897 -32.49 -3.52 42.35
CA ARG A 897 -32.56 -4.84 42.98
C ARG A 897 -31.35 -5.67 42.59
N CYS A 898 -30.88 -6.51 43.51
CA CYS A 898 -29.84 -7.49 43.18
C CYS A 898 -30.25 -8.34 41.96
N ALA A 899 -29.38 -8.48 40.96
CA ALA A 899 -29.65 -9.26 39.76
C ALA A 899 -29.93 -10.75 40.05
N ALA A 900 -29.26 -11.32 41.05
CA ALA A 900 -29.54 -12.67 41.55
C ALA A 900 -30.94 -12.78 42.18
N ALA A 901 -31.42 -11.74 42.88
CA ALA A 901 -32.76 -11.69 43.45
C ALA A 901 -33.87 -11.43 42.40
N SER A 902 -33.53 -10.81 41.27
CA SER A 902 -34.41 -10.60 40.10
C SER A 902 -34.73 -11.92 39.37
N GLY A 903 -33.87 -12.94 39.52
CA GLY A 903 -33.94 -14.18 38.75
C GLY A 903 -33.24 -14.10 37.40
N ASP A 904 -32.42 -13.06 37.15
CA ASP A 904 -31.64 -12.90 35.92
C ASP A 904 -30.28 -13.64 35.97
N VAL A 905 -29.88 -14.13 37.15
CA VAL A 905 -28.71 -15.00 37.35
C VAL A 905 -29.19 -16.32 37.93
N PHE A 906 -29.25 -17.37 37.12
CA PHE A 906 -29.85 -18.66 37.49
C PHE A 906 -29.07 -19.44 38.56
N THR A 907 -27.81 -19.10 38.79
CA THR A 907 -26.89 -19.87 39.65
C THR A 907 -26.86 -19.41 41.12
N ILE A 908 -27.41 -18.24 41.45
CA ILE A 908 -27.34 -17.65 42.80
C ILE A 908 -28.74 -17.17 43.20
N LYS A 909 -29.32 -17.73 44.27
CA LYS A 909 -30.56 -17.21 44.88
C LYS A 909 -30.20 -16.18 45.93
N CYS A 910 -30.75 -14.97 45.81
CA CYS A 910 -30.51 -13.87 46.75
C CYS A 910 -31.85 -13.28 47.20
N GLU A 911 -32.02 -13.06 48.50
CA GLU A 911 -33.28 -12.57 49.09
C GLU A 911 -33.28 -11.05 49.35
N VAL A 912 -32.22 -10.35 48.91
CA VAL A 912 -32.08 -8.91 49.11
C VAL A 912 -33.18 -8.13 48.38
N ARG A 913 -33.76 -7.16 49.10
CA ARG A 913 -34.92 -6.36 48.69
C ARG A 913 -34.55 -5.31 47.63
N SER A 914 -35.56 -4.73 47.00
CA SER A 914 -35.39 -3.60 46.07
C SER A 914 -35.29 -2.28 46.82
N TYR A 915 -34.33 -1.44 46.44
CA TYR A 915 -34.12 -0.09 46.97
C TYR A 915 -34.67 0.95 45.99
N ARG A 916 -35.29 2.03 46.48
CA ARG A 916 -35.68 3.16 45.62
C ARG A 916 -34.45 3.95 45.21
N GLU A 917 -34.38 4.37 43.95
CA GLU A 917 -33.27 5.17 43.43
C GLU A 917 -33.09 6.47 44.22
N GLU A 918 -34.19 7.09 44.68
CA GLU A 918 -34.12 8.30 45.49
C GLU A 918 -33.42 8.06 46.84
N ILE A 919 -33.56 6.87 47.43
CA ILE A 919 -32.91 6.51 48.70
C ILE A 919 -31.40 6.33 48.49
N LEU A 920 -30.98 5.71 47.39
CA LEU A 920 -29.57 5.56 47.04
C LEU A 920 -28.93 6.93 46.78
N LYS A 921 -29.61 7.80 46.02
CA LYS A 921 -29.19 9.20 45.79
C LYS A 921 -29.06 9.96 47.11
N GLN A 922 -30.04 9.84 48.01
CA GLN A 922 -30.00 10.49 49.31
C GLN A 922 -28.87 9.96 50.20
N THR A 923 -28.61 8.65 50.19
CA THR A 923 -27.54 8.02 50.99
C THR A 923 -26.17 8.55 50.57
N PHE A 924 -25.91 8.67 49.27
CA PHE A 924 -24.68 9.31 48.78
C PHE A 924 -24.60 10.81 49.13
N MET A 925 -25.71 11.55 49.04
CA MET A 925 -25.70 12.98 49.42
C MET A 925 -25.49 13.17 50.94
N ILE A 926 -25.98 12.25 51.77
CA ILE A 926 -25.71 12.20 53.22
C ILE A 926 -24.23 11.90 53.45
N MET A 927 -23.66 10.94 52.72
CA MET A 927 -22.22 10.67 52.75
C MET A 927 -21.39 11.92 52.47
N LEU A 928 -21.69 12.65 51.38
CA LEU A 928 -20.98 13.91 51.06
C LEU A 928 -21.15 14.98 52.16
N LYS A 929 -22.30 15.00 52.83
CA LYS A 929 -22.55 15.89 53.97
C LYS A 929 -21.69 15.49 55.17
N GLU A 930 -21.66 14.22 55.52
CA GLU A 930 -20.82 13.68 56.60
C GLU A 930 -19.33 13.91 56.32
N MET A 931 -18.88 13.69 55.08
CA MET A 931 -17.50 13.97 54.66
C MET A 931 -17.15 15.46 54.73
N LYS A 932 -18.13 16.35 54.52
CA LYS A 932 -17.95 17.80 54.69
C LYS A 932 -17.88 18.21 56.17
N GLU A 933 -18.70 17.58 57.02
CA GLU A 933 -18.84 17.92 58.44
C GLU A 933 -17.79 17.22 59.32
N ASN A 934 -17.24 16.09 58.89
CA ASN A 934 -16.25 15.30 59.62
C ASN A 934 -14.85 15.39 58.98
N PRO A 935 -13.84 15.96 59.67
CA PRO A 935 -12.47 16.02 59.19
C PRO A 935 -11.80 14.64 58.99
N GLN A 936 -12.36 13.57 59.59
CA GLN A 936 -11.73 12.25 59.71
C GLN A 936 -11.30 11.64 58.36
N LEU A 937 -12.09 11.81 57.29
CA LEU A 937 -11.69 11.35 55.95
C LEU A 937 -10.39 12.01 55.47
N SER A 938 -10.27 13.32 55.68
CA SER A 938 -9.08 14.07 55.28
C SER A 938 -7.86 13.68 56.12
N LEU A 939 -8.07 13.26 57.38
CA LEU A 939 -7.01 12.80 58.27
C LEU A 939 -6.53 11.40 57.88
N GLU A 940 -7.45 10.48 57.60
CA GLU A 940 -7.15 9.11 57.15
C GLU A 940 -6.49 9.10 55.77
N ALA A 941 -7.00 9.92 54.83
CA ALA A 941 -6.39 10.10 53.51
C ALA A 941 -4.98 10.72 53.59
N LYS A 942 -4.79 11.74 54.43
CA LYS A 942 -3.45 12.31 54.69
C LYS A 942 -2.52 11.31 55.37
N GLY A 943 -3.04 10.45 56.25
CA GLY A 943 -2.30 9.36 56.87
C GLY A 943 -1.78 8.36 55.85
N ALA A 944 -2.65 7.85 54.97
CA ALA A 944 -2.29 6.93 53.91
C ALA A 944 -1.29 7.54 52.90
N ILE A 945 -1.44 8.82 52.56
CA ILE A 945 -0.47 9.55 51.72
C ILE A 945 0.88 9.66 52.43
N LYS A 946 0.89 9.97 53.74
CA LYS A 946 2.11 10.10 54.53
C LYS A 946 2.88 8.78 54.70
N GLU A 947 2.19 7.64 54.74
CA GLU A 947 2.83 6.31 54.77
C GLU A 947 3.53 5.95 53.45
N ILE A 948 2.99 6.42 52.32
CA ILE A 948 3.54 6.16 50.98
C ILE A 948 4.66 7.16 50.66
N GLN A 949 4.51 8.41 51.10
CA GLN A 949 5.46 9.50 50.91
C GLN A 949 6.81 9.16 51.57
N LEU A 950 7.89 9.59 50.95
CA LEU A 950 9.24 9.38 51.49
C LEU A 950 9.40 10.17 52.80
N ASN A 951 9.99 9.52 53.80
CA ASN A 951 10.39 10.22 55.02
C ASN A 951 11.66 11.06 54.78
N GLU A 952 12.03 11.93 55.72
CA GLU A 952 13.19 12.82 55.55
C GLU A 952 14.52 12.07 55.38
N GLU A 953 14.63 10.86 55.92
CA GLU A 953 15.83 10.03 55.84
C GLU A 953 15.94 9.32 54.49
N GLU A 954 14.84 8.77 53.99
CA GLU A 954 14.69 8.23 52.64
C GLU A 954 14.88 9.32 51.57
N GLN A 955 14.40 10.55 51.83
CA GLN A 955 14.62 11.69 50.95
C GLN A 955 16.11 12.06 50.89
N LYS A 956 16.79 12.14 52.04
CA LYS A 956 18.25 12.35 52.08
C LYS A 956 19.02 11.22 51.41
N GLN A 957 18.57 9.98 51.55
CA GLN A 957 19.16 8.82 50.88
C GLN A 957 18.99 8.93 49.36
N MET A 958 17.80 9.31 48.90
CA MET A 958 17.55 9.54 47.47
C MET A 958 18.41 10.71 46.93
N ASP A 959 18.48 11.83 47.65
CA ASP A 959 19.31 12.98 47.26
C ASP A 959 20.80 12.61 47.20
N LYS A 960 21.26 11.76 48.13
CA LYS A 960 22.61 11.20 48.11
C LYS A 960 22.83 10.32 46.87
N LEU A 961 21.90 9.41 46.57
CA LEU A 961 21.99 8.55 45.39
C LEU A 961 21.98 9.36 44.08
N GLN A 962 21.22 10.45 44.02
CA GLN A 962 21.21 11.38 42.88
C GLN A 962 22.54 12.12 42.71
N ASN A 963 23.16 12.56 43.82
CA ASN A 963 24.49 13.17 43.79
C ASN A 963 25.55 12.16 43.38
N ASP A 964 25.53 10.94 43.96
CA ASP A 964 26.45 9.86 43.59
C ASP A 964 26.31 9.52 42.10
N GLN A 965 25.09 9.50 41.56
CA GLN A 965 24.84 9.27 40.13
C GLN A 965 25.45 10.38 39.27
N LYS A 966 25.25 11.65 39.65
CA LYS A 966 25.82 12.80 38.95
C LYS A 966 27.35 12.77 38.95
N GLU A 967 27.97 12.48 40.09
CA GLU A 967 29.43 12.36 40.20
C GLU A 967 30.00 11.26 39.29
N ASN A 968 29.27 10.14 39.14
CA ASN A 968 29.71 9.08 38.23
C ASN A 968 29.59 9.48 36.75
N TYR A 969 28.60 10.27 36.35
CA TYR A 969 28.54 10.85 35.00
C TYR A 969 29.68 11.85 34.74
N ASP A 970 29.99 12.72 35.71
CA ASP A 970 31.09 13.68 35.61
C ASP A 970 32.47 12.98 35.57
N ALA A 971 32.62 11.87 36.30
CA ALA A 971 33.81 11.02 36.25
C ALA A 971 33.93 10.30 34.90
N LEU A 972 32.82 9.74 34.39
CA LEU A 972 32.77 9.08 33.08
C LEU A 972 33.16 10.04 31.95
N TYR A 973 32.71 11.30 32.02
CA TYR A 973 33.10 12.33 31.06
C TYR A 973 34.62 12.56 31.05
N ARG A 974 35.24 12.74 32.23
CA ARG A 974 36.69 12.96 32.36
C ARG A 974 37.51 11.81 31.80
N ILE A 975 37.13 10.58 32.12
CA ILE A 975 37.81 9.37 31.62
C ILE A 975 37.75 9.29 30.09
N VAL A 976 36.58 9.54 29.48
CA VAL A 976 36.42 9.51 28.03
C VAL A 976 37.19 10.63 27.33
N GLU A 977 37.26 11.82 27.94
CA GLU A 977 38.05 12.95 27.42
C GLU A 977 39.57 12.67 27.47
N GLU A 978 40.07 12.04 28.55
CA GLU A 978 41.49 11.69 28.71
C GLU A 978 41.94 10.58 27.75
N LEU A 979 41.08 9.61 27.46
CA LEU A 979 41.41 8.47 26.60
C LEU A 979 41.43 8.83 25.09
N GLY A 980 40.78 9.91 24.68
CA GLY A 980 40.78 10.42 23.30
C GLY A 980 40.02 9.57 22.26
N ASP A 981 39.83 8.27 22.52
CA ASP A 981 39.03 7.35 21.70
C ASP A 981 38.08 6.53 22.60
N ILE A 982 36.85 6.28 22.13
CA ILE A 982 35.81 5.60 22.93
C ILE A 982 36.03 4.08 22.82
N ASP A 983 37.02 3.56 23.55
CA ASP A 983 37.22 2.12 23.68
C ASP A 983 36.41 1.55 24.87
N THR A 984 35.40 0.76 24.53
CA THR A 984 34.48 0.13 25.51
C THR A 984 35.09 -1.02 26.30
N GLN A 985 36.30 -1.46 25.96
CA GLN A 985 37.01 -2.47 26.72
C GLN A 985 37.85 -1.89 27.86
N SER A 986 37.91 -0.56 28.02
CA SER A 986 38.51 0.05 29.20
C SER A 986 37.77 -0.39 30.48
N PRO A 987 38.45 -1.07 31.43
CA PRO A 987 37.84 -1.51 32.69
C PRO A 987 37.20 -0.36 33.49
N GLU A 988 37.80 0.83 33.42
CA GLU A 988 37.40 2.03 34.16
C GLU A 988 36.07 2.61 33.63
N ILE A 989 35.86 2.60 32.30
CA ILE A 989 34.59 2.99 31.68
C ILE A 989 33.49 2.00 32.06
N GLN A 990 33.78 0.70 32.06
CA GLN A 990 32.81 -0.33 32.42
C GLN A 990 32.37 -0.21 33.88
N GLU A 991 33.31 -0.06 34.81
CA GLU A 991 33.02 0.10 36.24
C GLU A 991 32.10 1.30 36.50
N ARG A 992 32.40 2.46 35.89
CA ARG A 992 31.60 3.67 36.05
C ARG A 992 30.20 3.52 35.48
N THR A 993 30.09 2.91 34.31
CA THR A 993 28.79 2.73 33.65
C THR A 993 27.90 1.74 34.41
N ASP A 994 28.48 0.66 34.97
CA ASP A 994 27.73 -0.31 35.79
C ASP A 994 27.23 0.29 37.10
N LYS A 995 28.04 1.18 37.71
CA LYS A 995 27.64 1.91 38.91
C LYS A 995 26.47 2.87 38.62
N ILE A 996 26.48 3.55 37.48
CA ILE A 996 25.35 4.39 37.02
C ILE A 996 24.07 3.57 36.86
N ILE A 997 24.15 2.41 36.19
CA ILE A 997 23.00 1.51 35.98
C ILE A 997 22.43 1.02 37.31
N THR A 998 23.29 0.71 38.29
CA THR A 998 22.87 0.24 39.61
C THR A 998 22.13 1.35 40.38
N LEU A 999 22.70 2.57 40.38
CA LEU A 999 22.08 3.74 41.01
C LEU A 999 20.74 4.11 40.36
N GLU A 1000 20.61 3.97 39.03
CA GLU A 1000 19.34 4.18 38.32
C GLU A 1000 18.22 3.25 38.81
N LYS A 1001 18.53 1.96 39.00
CA LYS A 1001 17.55 0.98 39.49
C LYS A 1001 17.10 1.27 40.92
N GLU A 1002 18.01 1.70 41.78
CA GLU A 1002 17.68 2.09 43.16
C GLU A 1002 16.77 3.33 43.19
N LEU A 1003 17.05 4.34 42.35
CA LEU A 1003 16.24 5.54 42.23
C LEU A 1003 14.84 5.29 41.64
N GLU A 1004 14.66 4.26 40.82
CA GLU A 1004 13.36 3.91 40.22
C GLU A 1004 12.30 3.59 41.29
N GLY A 1005 12.65 2.79 42.29
CA GLY A 1005 11.73 2.42 43.37
C GLY A 1005 11.25 3.62 44.22
N TYR A 1006 12.12 4.62 44.43
CA TYR A 1006 11.74 5.85 45.14
C TYR A 1006 10.79 6.72 44.30
N ASN A 1007 11.04 6.83 42.99
CA ASN A 1007 10.22 7.64 42.08
C ASN A 1007 8.79 7.11 41.92
N GLU A 1008 8.59 5.79 41.87
CA GLU A 1008 7.24 5.19 41.79
C GLU A 1008 6.39 5.52 43.02
N ARG A 1009 6.99 5.49 44.22
CA ARG A 1009 6.31 5.86 45.47
C ARG A 1009 5.91 7.33 45.49
N ILE A 1010 6.79 8.22 45.01
CA ILE A 1010 6.52 9.66 44.92
C ILE A 1010 5.34 9.95 43.99
N GLU A 1011 5.31 9.36 42.79
CA GLU A 1011 4.24 9.63 41.82
C GLU A 1011 2.87 9.13 42.33
N LYS A 1012 2.85 7.96 42.96
CA LYS A 1012 1.63 7.43 43.60
C LYS A 1012 1.11 8.37 44.70
N ALA A 1013 2.01 8.89 45.55
CA ALA A 1013 1.64 9.84 46.60
C ALA A 1013 1.10 11.16 46.01
N LYS A 1014 1.71 11.69 44.94
CA LYS A 1014 1.24 12.90 44.25
C LYS A 1014 -0.13 12.73 43.62
N GLU A 1015 -0.40 11.58 42.99
CA GLU A 1015 -1.70 11.30 42.38
C GLU A 1015 -2.81 11.25 43.44
N MET A 1016 -2.56 10.53 44.54
CA MET A 1016 -3.48 10.49 45.69
C MET A 1016 -3.71 11.87 46.29
N GLN A 1017 -2.67 12.71 46.40
CA GLN A 1017 -2.78 14.08 46.91
C GLN A 1017 -3.63 14.96 45.98
N LYS A 1018 -3.45 14.88 44.66
CA LYS A 1018 -4.25 15.63 43.69
C LYS A 1018 -5.74 15.27 43.75
N GLU A 1019 -6.06 13.99 43.85
CA GLU A 1019 -7.45 13.54 43.99
C GLU A 1019 -8.07 14.00 45.32
N LEU A 1020 -7.30 14.01 46.41
CA LEU A 1020 -7.74 14.52 47.71
C LEU A 1020 -8.01 16.04 47.66
N ASP A 1021 -7.09 16.82 47.07
CA ASP A 1021 -7.22 18.27 46.94
C ASP A 1021 -8.45 18.65 46.08
N TRP A 1022 -8.67 17.93 44.98
CA TRP A 1022 -9.86 18.07 44.16
C TRP A 1022 -11.14 17.81 44.97
N LEU A 1023 -11.19 16.70 45.73
CA LEU A 1023 -12.36 16.34 46.54
C LEU A 1023 -12.66 17.40 47.60
N LEU A 1024 -11.63 17.89 48.31
CA LEU A 1024 -11.78 18.93 49.32
C LEU A 1024 -12.28 20.26 48.72
N ALA A 1025 -11.76 20.64 47.54
CA ALA A 1025 -12.23 21.81 46.81
C ALA A 1025 -13.72 21.67 46.45
N GLU A 1026 -14.15 20.53 45.92
CA GLU A 1026 -15.56 20.29 45.61
C GLU A 1026 -16.46 20.30 46.86
N LEU A 1027 -16.04 19.64 47.95
CA LEU A 1027 -16.79 19.62 49.22
C LEU A 1027 -16.97 21.03 49.80
N SER A 1028 -15.95 21.89 49.68
CA SER A 1028 -16.02 23.28 50.16
C SER A 1028 -17.12 24.09 49.42
N GLN A 1029 -17.24 23.88 48.10
CA GLN A 1029 -18.20 24.58 47.23
C GLN A 1029 -19.65 24.07 47.38
N LEU A 1030 -19.87 22.91 48.02
CA LEU A 1030 -21.22 22.38 48.23
C LEU A 1030 -22.03 23.29 49.18
N LYS A 1031 -23.16 23.85 48.69
CA LYS A 1031 -24.16 24.52 49.54
C LYS A 1031 -24.72 23.53 50.59
N ARG A 1032 -25.33 24.05 51.67
CA ARG A 1032 -25.93 23.25 52.75
C ARG A 1032 -26.80 22.11 52.17
N ILE A 1033 -26.40 20.87 52.41
CA ILE A 1033 -27.08 19.68 51.88
C ILE A 1033 -28.35 19.45 52.70
N THR A 1034 -29.50 19.43 52.02
CA THR A 1034 -30.82 19.15 52.59
C THR A 1034 -31.42 17.91 51.93
N LYS A 1035 -32.51 17.34 52.47
CA LYS A 1035 -33.23 16.21 51.85
C LYS A 1035 -33.74 16.49 50.43
N LYS A 1036 -33.81 17.76 50.01
CA LYS A 1036 -34.22 18.21 48.66
C LYS A 1036 -33.04 18.55 47.74
N SER A 1037 -31.79 18.41 48.20
CA SER A 1037 -30.61 18.71 47.39
C SER A 1037 -30.53 17.77 46.17
N LYS A 1038 -30.18 18.34 45.01
CA LYS A 1038 -30.00 17.58 43.76
C LYS A 1038 -28.78 16.66 43.86
N PHE A 1039 -28.90 15.45 43.33
CA PHE A 1039 -27.81 14.48 43.24
C PHE A 1039 -26.66 15.00 42.35
N ARG A 1040 -25.42 14.83 42.81
CA ARG A 1040 -24.18 15.22 42.10
C ARG A 1040 -23.55 14.00 41.40
N ASP A 1041 -24.01 13.71 40.19
CA ASP A 1041 -23.49 12.60 39.35
C ASP A 1041 -22.02 12.78 38.96
N ASP A 1042 -21.62 14.02 38.76
CA ASP A 1042 -20.25 14.43 38.43
C ASP A 1042 -19.25 14.02 39.52
N ILE A 1043 -19.60 14.23 40.79
CA ILE A 1043 -18.78 13.77 41.93
C ILE A 1043 -18.87 12.25 42.07
N PHE A 1044 -20.07 11.69 41.97
CA PHE A 1044 -20.30 10.26 42.15
C PHE A 1044 -19.44 9.40 41.22
N ARG A 1045 -19.38 9.72 39.92
CA ARG A 1045 -18.63 8.92 38.93
C ARG A 1045 -17.11 8.98 39.08
N ARG A 1046 -16.58 10.10 39.57
CA ARG A 1046 -15.13 10.28 39.76
C ARG A 1046 -14.66 9.70 41.09
N LEU A 1047 -15.48 9.87 42.14
CA LEU A 1047 -15.12 9.48 43.49
C LEU A 1047 -15.40 8.00 43.78
N ILE A 1048 -16.50 7.42 43.28
CA ILE A 1048 -16.92 6.06 43.62
C ILE A 1048 -16.40 5.07 42.57
N GLN A 1049 -15.48 4.20 42.98
CA GLN A 1049 -15.05 3.07 42.14
C GLN A 1049 -16.03 1.90 42.24
N ARG A 1050 -16.57 1.65 43.45
CA ARG A 1050 -17.49 0.55 43.73
C ARG A 1050 -18.36 0.86 44.96
N GLY A 1051 -19.62 0.42 44.96
CA GLY A 1051 -20.49 0.52 46.14
C GLY A 1051 -21.19 -0.79 46.47
N GLU A 1052 -21.11 -1.24 47.72
CA GLU A 1052 -21.72 -2.48 48.20
C GLU A 1052 -22.96 -2.17 49.04
N VAL A 1053 -24.13 -2.58 48.53
CA VAL A 1053 -25.44 -2.36 49.15
C VAL A 1053 -25.81 -3.57 50.01
N TYR A 1054 -26.00 -3.33 51.31
CA TYR A 1054 -26.40 -4.34 52.28
C TYR A 1054 -27.92 -4.35 52.50
N ALA A 1055 -28.42 -5.48 53.02
CA ALA A 1055 -29.86 -5.74 53.20
C ALA A 1055 -30.58 -4.70 54.10
N ASP A 1056 -29.88 -4.15 55.08
CA ASP A 1056 -30.35 -3.11 56.01
C ASP A 1056 -30.37 -1.70 55.38
N GLY A 1057 -29.85 -1.54 54.16
CA GLY A 1057 -29.83 -0.28 53.43
C GLY A 1057 -28.57 0.57 53.64
N ARG A 1058 -27.56 0.07 54.38
CA ARG A 1058 -26.24 0.71 54.39
C ARG A 1058 -25.49 0.45 53.09
N ILE A 1059 -24.67 1.40 52.66
CA ILE A 1059 -23.84 1.27 51.47
C ILE A 1059 -22.39 1.52 51.85
N VAL A 1060 -21.51 0.57 51.52
CA VAL A 1060 -20.07 0.73 51.69
C VAL A 1060 -19.47 1.12 50.34
N TYR A 1061 -18.93 2.31 50.24
CA TYR A 1061 -18.32 2.85 49.03
C TYR A 1061 -16.81 2.69 49.07
N ASP A 1062 -16.24 2.06 48.05
CA ASP A 1062 -14.81 2.10 47.77
C ASP A 1062 -14.53 3.38 46.96
N LEU A 1063 -13.80 4.30 47.57
CA LEU A 1063 -13.47 5.60 46.98
C LEU A 1063 -12.20 5.51 46.11
N SER A 1064 -12.06 6.42 45.14
CA SER A 1064 -10.85 6.56 44.30
C SER A 1064 -9.57 6.81 45.11
N LEU A 1065 -9.70 7.27 46.34
CA LEU A 1065 -8.62 7.51 47.29
C LEU A 1065 -8.13 6.24 48.02
N GLY A 1066 -8.68 5.06 47.70
CA GLY A 1066 -8.33 3.79 48.36
C GLY A 1066 -8.95 3.58 49.73
N ILE A 1067 -9.91 4.43 50.12
CA ILE A 1067 -10.61 4.40 51.41
C ILE A 1067 -12.00 3.79 51.22
N LYS A 1068 -12.46 3.01 52.21
CA LYS A 1068 -13.84 2.53 52.27
C LYS A 1068 -14.67 3.43 53.19
N TRP A 1069 -15.79 3.91 52.71
CA TRP A 1069 -16.70 4.75 53.50
C TRP A 1069 -18.08 4.11 53.62
N THR A 1070 -18.59 4.00 54.84
CA THR A 1070 -19.92 3.45 55.10
C THR A 1070 -20.93 4.58 55.26
N ALA A 1071 -21.98 4.57 54.46
CA ALA A 1071 -23.08 5.53 54.51
C ALA A 1071 -24.40 4.85 54.89
N TYR A 1072 -25.19 5.51 55.74
CA TYR A 1072 -26.50 5.02 56.19
C TYR A 1072 -27.64 5.90 55.64
N GLY A 1073 -28.67 5.26 55.09
CA GLY A 1073 -29.87 5.95 54.61
C GLY A 1073 -30.78 6.45 55.74
N ALA A 1074 -31.52 7.54 55.50
CA ALA A 1074 -32.34 8.22 56.52
C ALA A 1074 -33.69 7.56 56.88
N ASP A 1075 -34.03 6.38 56.36
CA ASP A 1075 -35.32 5.71 56.60
C ASP A 1075 -35.09 4.30 57.14
N GLN A 1076 -34.93 4.17 58.47
CA GLN A 1076 -34.89 2.90 59.21
C GLN A 1076 -36.28 2.26 59.33
N ARG A 1077 -37.08 2.22 58.26
CA ARG A 1077 -38.35 1.50 58.30
C ARG A 1077 -38.11 0.01 58.05
N MET A 1078 -38.04 -0.74 59.15
CA MET A 1078 -38.19 -2.19 59.17
C MET A 1078 -39.35 -2.63 58.26
N PRO A 1079 -39.17 -3.61 57.38
CA PRO A 1079 -40.24 -4.03 56.51
C PRO A 1079 -41.24 -4.96 57.19
N ARG A 1080 -42.53 -4.64 57.02
CA ARG A 1080 -43.68 -5.54 57.29
C ARG A 1080 -43.46 -6.91 56.63
N SER A 1081 -43.51 -7.98 57.42
CA SER A 1081 -43.61 -9.34 56.90
C SER A 1081 -44.89 -9.47 56.06
N LYS A 1082 -44.78 -10.11 54.90
CA LYS A 1082 -45.95 -10.65 54.19
C LYS A 1082 -45.94 -12.16 54.44
N ASP A 1083 -46.41 -12.56 55.60
CA ASP A 1083 -47.04 -13.87 55.72
C ASP A 1083 -48.36 -13.82 54.97
N ARG A 1084 -48.39 -14.47 53.80
CA ARG A 1084 -49.63 -14.91 53.14
C ARG A 1084 -49.42 -16.36 52.71
N ASN A 1085 -49.39 -17.25 53.71
CA ASN A 1085 -49.84 -18.62 53.61
C ASN A 1085 -50.34 -19.07 55.00
N LYS A 1086 -51.57 -18.64 55.32
CA LYS A 1086 -52.49 -19.31 56.25
C LYS A 1086 -53.91 -19.04 55.75
N LYS A 1087 -54.33 -19.84 54.76
CA LYS A 1087 -55.64 -20.48 54.60
C LYS A 1087 -55.64 -21.24 53.29
#